data_AF-R5AWC5-F1
#
_entry.id   AF-R5AWC5-F1
#
_cell.length_a   1.000
_cell.length_b   1.000
_cell.length_c   1.000
_cell.angle_alpha   90.00
_cell.angle_beta   90.00
_cell.angle_gamma   90.00
#
_symmetry.space_group_name_H-M   'P 1'
#
loop_
_entity.id
_entity.type
_entity.pdbx_description
1 polymer ?
#
loop_
_entity_poly.entity_id
_entity_poly.type
_entity_poly.pdbx_seq_one_letter_code
_entity_poly.pdbx_strand_id
1 'polypeptide(L)'
;MRLNYVYIAIMSAAIFTACTDKNDEPGKGDEPQSGIYHLSGKVEKGPFVRGSVISIQPLNESLNAIGTVFNGEIRDDAGAFDLGEMKLESQIVRITADGYYYNEVSGNLSTGTLHLTALADLSAKSSVNVNILTHLKSGRIQKLMHGGKTFAEADRQAQSELLKQFGLQAYETIPAESMSISSGTDGSGVLIAISSLMLAERSDAEITQYLSVLREDLADDGLFTDNNKQTISRNRYQLRNRISDISSNVISRYNDLGQSVSVPDLRYYYDWNNDGVAGNEIADDAKITLSQNEVTFDKNGGTATIEVTSNIPLTTEQYNDSFGEESPSFTESSSLNGFFASTLASMNCVSKYENSVLTITVNKAQRRSTQSKTVYLYDAMGKARAEVKVTQAGDPTITLVLGERGISLVNQSFENFVKALSWMWYVERGYTGIYQYYDVKCPMDPSDIYNLRAFEAAYASIAFNARIIKEATSANLQEVNPYFILLNAITYTDMVDKWGRIGLTELSQNEFDAPHQESAETVLRYVKYSLDGIADEFKEKKLGAITNANETFNMSKDVWRIASANVRMALNEPSEAMPYLQEIIDSRRYALSAGNEYESNSGSILHVKVSDEVMSGHTMSYYSYADVLLLMAECHIATSNAQKASSLINQVAKAKGISVSGDNVKDINNIRKQLFMPRYFAFQKRNNLGAYTSYQKLWPIPTSQLNMAHSWTQNPGY
;
A
#
# COMPACT_ATOMS: atom_id res chain seq x y z
N MET A 1 -61.83 -30.83 -1.72
CA MET A 1 -62.17 -32.04 -0.95
C MET A 1 -62.02 -31.69 0.52
N ARG A 2 -63.17 -31.55 1.21
CA ARG A 2 -63.47 -31.52 2.69
C ARG A 2 -62.36 -30.99 3.63
N LEU A 3 -62.42 -29.82 4.28
CA LEU A 3 -63.44 -29.00 4.96
C LEU A 3 -63.75 -29.38 6.44
N ASN A 4 -63.40 -28.44 7.34
CA ASN A 4 -63.99 -28.03 8.64
C ASN A 4 -63.83 -28.86 9.94
N TYR A 5 -63.48 -28.17 11.06
CA TYR A 5 -64.34 -27.67 12.18
C TYR A 5 -63.41 -27.24 13.36
N VAL A 6 -63.26 -25.97 13.76
CA VAL A 6 -64.04 -25.15 14.73
C VAL A 6 -64.52 -25.91 15.98
N TYR A 7 -64.08 -25.53 17.19
CA TYR A 7 -64.92 -24.94 18.27
C TYR A 7 -64.13 -24.61 19.56
N ILE A 8 -64.66 -23.59 20.25
CA ILE A 8 -64.19 -22.86 21.44
C ILE A 8 -64.88 -23.40 22.72
N ALA A 9 -64.15 -23.33 23.86
CA ALA A 9 -64.56 -23.22 25.28
C ALA A 9 -65.41 -24.32 25.95
N ILE A 10 -65.08 -24.62 27.23
CA ILE A 10 -65.90 -24.27 28.43
C ILE A 10 -65.22 -24.74 29.73
N MET A 11 -65.43 -23.91 30.75
CA MET A 11 -65.09 -23.98 32.18
C MET A 11 -65.63 -25.20 32.97
N SER A 12 -65.08 -25.31 34.20
CA SER A 12 -65.69 -25.70 35.48
C SER A 12 -65.71 -27.17 35.94
N ALA A 13 -64.76 -27.46 36.84
CA ALA A 13 -64.91 -27.98 38.21
C ALA A 13 -66.06 -28.95 38.58
N ALA A 14 -65.68 -30.11 39.13
CA ALA A 14 -66.37 -30.76 40.23
C ALA A 14 -65.41 -31.62 41.07
N ILE A 15 -65.57 -31.47 42.38
CA ILE A 15 -64.78 -31.99 43.51
C ILE A 15 -65.31 -33.37 43.94
N PHE A 16 -64.44 -34.29 44.38
CA PHE A 16 -64.73 -35.16 45.53
C PHE A 16 -63.46 -35.55 46.29
N THR A 17 -63.48 -35.23 47.58
CA THR A 17 -62.50 -35.41 48.64
C THR A 17 -62.59 -36.80 49.30
N ALA A 18 -61.46 -37.39 49.67
CA ALA A 18 -61.33 -38.22 50.88
C ALA A 18 -59.85 -38.24 51.36
N CYS A 19 -59.64 -37.71 52.57
CA CYS A 19 -58.35 -37.40 53.17
C CYS A 19 -57.59 -38.63 53.74
N THR A 20 -56.27 -38.53 53.80
CA THR A 20 -55.55 -38.66 55.08
C THR A 20 -54.25 -37.85 55.02
N ASP A 21 -54.07 -37.00 56.03
CA ASP A 21 -53.08 -35.95 56.14
C ASP A 21 -51.63 -36.43 56.05
N LYS A 22 -50.88 -35.88 55.10
CA LYS A 22 -49.53 -35.34 55.30
C LYS A 22 -49.38 -34.09 54.44
N ASN A 23 -49.11 -32.97 55.09
CA ASN A 23 -48.78 -31.70 54.44
C ASN A 23 -47.43 -31.85 53.72
N ASP A 24 -47.46 -32.05 52.41
CA ASP A 24 -46.33 -31.74 51.54
C ASP A 24 -46.71 -30.50 50.72
N GLU A 25 -46.15 -29.36 51.11
CA GLU A 25 -46.16 -28.15 50.29
C GLU A 25 -45.37 -28.40 48.99
N PRO A 26 -45.84 -27.90 47.83
CA PRO A 26 -45.12 -28.03 46.59
C PRO A 26 -43.97 -27.01 46.53
N GLY A 27 -42.71 -27.46 46.58
CA GLY A 27 -41.56 -26.59 46.29
C GLY A 27 -40.21 -26.89 46.94
N LYS A 28 -40.03 -27.95 47.73
CA LYS A 28 -38.69 -28.32 48.22
C LYS A 28 -37.97 -29.24 47.23
N GLY A 29 -36.91 -28.73 46.59
CA GLY A 29 -35.84 -29.59 46.10
C GLY A 29 -35.20 -30.32 47.30
N ASP A 30 -34.60 -31.49 47.05
CA ASP A 30 -34.02 -32.34 48.11
C ASP A 30 -33.16 -31.52 49.09
N GLU A 31 -33.51 -31.54 50.39
CA GLU A 31 -32.74 -30.86 51.43
C GLU A 31 -31.29 -31.39 51.45
N PRO A 32 -30.28 -30.55 51.71
CA PRO A 32 -28.90 -30.98 51.76
C PRO A 32 -28.69 -32.10 52.79
N GLN A 33 -28.11 -33.22 52.36
CA GLN A 33 -27.90 -34.42 53.14
C GLN A 33 -26.48 -34.45 53.70
N SER A 34 -26.36 -34.72 55.00
CA SER A 34 -25.07 -35.03 55.61
C SER A 34 -24.63 -36.45 55.26
N GLY A 35 -23.34 -36.69 55.11
CA GLY A 35 -22.83 -38.01 54.74
C GLY A 35 -21.31 -38.13 54.85
N ILE A 36 -20.81 -39.32 54.51
CA ILE A 36 -19.37 -39.55 54.29
C ILE A 36 -19.14 -39.45 52.78
N TYR A 37 -18.27 -38.52 52.39
CA TYR A 37 -17.93 -38.26 50.99
C TYR A 37 -16.43 -38.42 50.79
N HIS A 38 -16.04 -38.92 49.62
CA HIS A 38 -14.65 -38.92 49.17
C HIS A 38 -14.50 -37.90 48.06
N LEU A 39 -13.48 -37.05 48.15
CA LEU A 39 -13.21 -36.05 47.11
C LEU A 39 -11.74 -35.97 46.72
N SER A 40 -11.51 -36.20 45.43
CA SER A 40 -10.27 -35.87 44.73
C SER A 40 -10.52 -34.84 43.64
N GLY A 41 -9.46 -34.38 42.98
CA GLY A 41 -9.59 -33.53 41.81
C GLY A 41 -8.29 -32.85 41.45
N LYS A 42 -8.36 -31.87 40.55
CA LYS A 42 -7.23 -31.04 40.16
C LYS A 42 -7.58 -29.55 40.23
N VAL A 43 -6.59 -28.71 40.52
CA VAL A 43 -6.68 -27.26 40.37
C VAL A 43 -6.04 -26.87 39.03
N GLU A 44 -6.87 -26.50 38.05
CA GLU A 44 -6.48 -26.43 36.63
C GLU A 44 -6.81 -25.07 36.02
N LYS A 45 -5.87 -24.14 36.17
CA LYS A 45 -5.71 -22.94 35.32
C LYS A 45 -4.50 -23.07 34.39
N GLY A 46 -3.73 -24.12 34.62
CA GLY A 46 -2.27 -24.27 34.57
C GLY A 46 -1.95 -25.03 35.87
N PRO A 47 -0.94 -25.91 35.93
CA PRO A 47 -0.66 -26.62 37.17
C PRO A 47 -0.38 -25.63 38.31
N PHE A 48 -1.18 -25.68 39.38
CA PHE A 48 -0.84 -24.99 40.62
C PHE A 48 0.40 -25.64 41.22
N VAL A 49 1.30 -24.83 41.76
CA VAL A 49 2.55 -25.32 42.34
C VAL A 49 2.25 -26.14 43.60
N ARG A 50 3.02 -27.21 43.80
CA ARG A 50 2.97 -28.05 45.00
C ARG A 50 3.03 -27.21 46.30
N GLY A 51 2.18 -27.54 47.27
CA GLY A 51 2.04 -26.79 48.53
C GLY A 51 0.97 -25.69 48.51
N SER A 52 0.23 -25.53 47.41
CA SER A 52 -1.00 -24.73 47.39
C SER A 52 -2.06 -25.35 48.30
N VAL A 53 -2.85 -24.49 48.97
CA VAL A 53 -3.86 -24.91 49.94
C VAL A 53 -5.19 -25.12 49.23
N ILE A 54 -5.85 -26.24 49.53
CA ILE A 54 -7.23 -26.47 49.15
C ILE A 54 -8.10 -26.55 50.40
N SER A 55 -9.25 -25.88 50.37
CA SER A 55 -10.23 -25.93 51.46
C SER A 55 -11.60 -26.35 50.95
N ILE A 56 -12.32 -27.14 51.74
CA ILE A 56 -13.68 -27.58 51.49
C ILE A 56 -14.57 -27.15 52.65
N GLN A 57 -15.62 -26.42 52.32
CA GLN A 57 -16.63 -25.94 53.26
C GLN A 57 -18.01 -26.46 52.85
N PRO A 58 -18.67 -27.29 53.68
CA PRO A 58 -20.08 -27.64 53.51
C PRO A 58 -20.98 -26.40 53.54
N LEU A 59 -22.04 -26.40 52.72
CA LEU A 59 -22.97 -25.29 52.59
C LEU A 59 -24.42 -25.74 52.88
N ASN A 60 -25.22 -24.84 53.45
CA ASN A 60 -26.67 -25.06 53.56
C ASN A 60 -27.42 -24.69 52.26
N GLU A 61 -28.75 -24.81 52.28
CA GLU A 61 -29.64 -24.49 51.15
C GLU A 61 -29.47 -23.06 50.61
N SER A 62 -29.13 -22.11 51.48
CA SER A 62 -28.87 -20.71 51.10
C SER A 62 -27.43 -20.45 50.69
N LEU A 63 -26.62 -21.49 50.52
CA LEU A 63 -25.18 -21.45 50.22
C LEU A 63 -24.33 -20.74 51.29
N ASN A 64 -24.84 -20.69 52.53
CA ASN A 64 -24.07 -20.21 53.68
C ASN A 64 -23.22 -21.35 54.23
N ALA A 65 -22.01 -21.02 54.66
CA ALA A 65 -21.07 -21.97 55.27
C ALA A 65 -21.67 -22.59 56.54
N ILE A 66 -21.60 -23.92 56.62
CA ILE A 66 -21.99 -24.71 57.79
C ILE A 66 -20.94 -25.79 58.05
N GLY A 67 -20.90 -26.31 59.28
CA GLY A 67 -20.00 -27.41 59.61
C GLY A 67 -18.52 -27.00 59.63
N THR A 68 -17.65 -28.00 59.45
CA THR A 68 -16.19 -27.82 59.58
C THR A 68 -15.53 -27.63 58.22
N VAL A 69 -14.52 -26.75 58.15
CA VAL A 69 -13.64 -26.62 56.97
C VAL A 69 -12.63 -27.76 56.96
N PHE A 70 -12.55 -28.48 55.85
CA PHE A 70 -11.51 -29.48 55.61
C PHE A 70 -10.42 -28.86 54.75
N ASN A 71 -9.18 -28.88 55.22
CA ASN A 71 -8.03 -28.38 54.48
C ASN A 71 -7.18 -29.55 53.97
N GLY A 72 -6.59 -29.38 52.80
CA GLY A 72 -5.51 -30.22 52.31
C GLY A 72 -4.53 -29.43 51.47
N GLU A 73 -3.60 -30.14 50.86
CA GLU A 73 -2.55 -29.57 50.03
C GLU A 73 -2.53 -30.24 48.67
N ILE A 74 -2.17 -29.47 47.66
CA ILE A 74 -1.88 -30.00 46.33
C ILE A 74 -0.62 -30.87 46.41
N ARG A 75 -0.77 -32.15 46.04
CA ARG A 75 0.22 -33.22 46.27
C ARG A 75 1.26 -33.33 45.17
N ASP A 76 0.95 -32.86 43.97
CA ASP A 76 1.84 -32.91 42.81
C ASP A 76 1.87 -31.60 42.03
N ASP A 77 2.89 -31.45 41.20
CA ASP A 77 3.06 -30.29 40.34
C ASP A 77 2.09 -30.28 39.16
N ALA A 78 1.13 -31.23 39.07
CA ALA A 78 0.05 -31.26 38.09
C ALA A 78 -1.28 -30.72 38.67
N GLY A 79 -1.26 -30.23 39.92
CA GLY A 79 -2.41 -29.62 40.58
C GLY A 79 -3.34 -30.61 41.28
N ALA A 80 -2.98 -31.89 41.42
CA ALA A 80 -3.86 -32.90 41.98
C ALA A 80 -3.97 -32.81 43.51
N PHE A 81 -5.19 -33.01 44.00
CA PHE A 81 -5.49 -33.15 45.42
C PHE A 81 -6.37 -34.36 45.67
N ASP A 82 -6.29 -34.88 46.89
CA ASP A 82 -7.15 -35.95 47.38
C ASP A 82 -7.29 -35.74 48.89
N LEU A 83 -8.52 -35.59 49.36
CA LEU A 83 -8.84 -35.27 50.74
C LEU A 83 -9.33 -36.50 51.52
N GLY A 84 -9.29 -37.69 50.92
CA GLY A 84 -9.74 -38.92 51.56
C GLY A 84 -11.24 -38.89 51.86
N GLU A 85 -11.67 -39.66 52.86
CA GLU A 85 -13.05 -39.66 53.34
C GLU A 85 -13.27 -38.50 54.33
N MET A 86 -14.29 -37.69 54.06
CA MET A 86 -14.70 -36.55 54.89
C MET A 86 -16.15 -36.75 55.32
N LYS A 87 -16.43 -36.49 56.59
CA LYS A 87 -17.80 -36.41 57.09
C LYS A 87 -18.29 -34.98 56.92
N LEU A 88 -19.20 -34.75 55.98
CA LEU A 88 -19.72 -33.43 55.65
C LEU A 88 -21.17 -33.29 56.12
N GLU A 89 -21.52 -32.11 56.63
CA GLU A 89 -22.87 -31.73 57.03
C GLU A 89 -23.81 -31.48 55.83
N SER A 90 -23.25 -31.41 54.62
CA SER A 90 -23.97 -31.25 53.36
C SER A 90 -23.16 -31.81 52.19
N GLN A 91 -23.86 -32.36 51.19
CA GLN A 91 -23.30 -32.73 49.89
C GLN A 91 -22.94 -31.52 49.03
N ILE A 92 -23.52 -30.35 49.29
CA ILE A 92 -23.21 -29.11 48.58
C ILE A 92 -22.03 -28.45 49.27
N VAL A 93 -20.94 -28.25 48.52
CA VAL A 93 -19.68 -27.73 49.06
C VAL A 93 -19.17 -26.54 48.26
N ARG A 94 -18.45 -25.66 48.97
CA ARG A 94 -17.53 -24.69 48.38
C ARG A 94 -16.12 -25.23 48.50
N ILE A 95 -15.44 -25.35 47.37
CA ILE A 95 -14.03 -25.72 47.28
C ILE A 95 -13.26 -24.45 46.92
N THR A 96 -12.22 -24.12 47.69
CA THR A 96 -11.31 -23.01 47.35
C THR A 96 -9.89 -23.52 47.17
N ALA A 97 -9.17 -22.94 46.21
CA ALA A 97 -7.77 -23.21 45.98
C ALA A 97 -6.99 -21.89 45.98
N ASP A 98 -5.91 -21.85 46.76
CA ASP A 98 -5.05 -20.69 46.95
C ASP A 98 -3.59 -21.07 46.71
N GLY A 99 -2.96 -20.45 45.70
CA GLY A 99 -1.56 -20.73 45.40
C GLY A 99 -1.00 -20.10 44.13
N TYR A 100 0.29 -20.36 43.89
CA TYR A 100 0.99 -19.94 42.67
C TYR A 100 0.58 -20.82 41.49
N TYR A 101 0.51 -20.22 40.30
CA TYR A 101 0.00 -20.87 39.09
C TYR A 101 0.98 -20.70 37.93
N TYR A 102 0.90 -21.59 36.94
CA TYR A 102 1.63 -21.44 35.68
C TYR A 102 0.85 -20.54 34.72
N ASN A 103 1.52 -19.56 34.12
CA ASN A 103 0.95 -18.67 33.11
C ASN A 103 1.29 -19.21 31.72
N GLU A 104 0.30 -19.82 31.05
CA GLU A 104 0.45 -20.41 29.71
C GLU A 104 0.69 -19.38 28.61
N VAL A 105 0.37 -18.11 28.84
CA VAL A 105 0.65 -17.02 27.89
C VAL A 105 2.13 -16.64 27.96
N SER A 106 2.67 -16.38 29.16
CA SER A 106 4.07 -15.96 29.34
C SER A 106 5.08 -17.12 29.40
N GLY A 107 4.62 -18.34 29.68
CA GLY A 107 5.47 -19.52 29.87
C GLY A 107 6.18 -19.57 31.23
N ASN A 108 5.79 -18.75 32.20
CA ASN A 108 6.45 -18.64 33.51
C ASN A 108 5.51 -18.95 34.68
N LEU A 109 6.08 -19.33 35.83
CA LEU A 109 5.34 -19.38 37.10
C LEU A 109 4.99 -17.97 37.58
N SER A 110 3.82 -17.83 38.21
CA SER A 110 3.36 -16.57 38.79
C SER A 110 4.24 -16.12 39.97
N THR A 111 4.32 -14.82 40.16
CA THR A 111 4.98 -14.17 41.30
C THR A 111 4.00 -13.84 42.44
N GLY A 112 2.70 -13.90 42.17
CA GLY A 112 1.60 -13.81 43.13
C GLY A 112 0.71 -15.06 43.14
N THR A 113 -0.10 -15.20 44.18
CA THR A 113 -1.07 -16.29 44.33
C THR A 113 -2.42 -15.94 43.72
N LEU A 114 -3.14 -16.94 43.23
CA LEU A 114 -4.51 -16.80 42.75
C LEU A 114 -5.48 -17.60 43.64
N HIS A 115 -6.62 -16.98 43.96
CA HIS A 115 -7.73 -17.62 44.65
C HIS A 115 -8.80 -18.06 43.65
N LEU A 116 -9.08 -19.36 43.58
CA LEU A 116 -10.15 -19.91 42.76
C LEU A 116 -11.20 -20.59 43.64
N THR A 117 -12.45 -20.62 43.16
CA THR A 117 -13.59 -21.16 43.90
C THR A 117 -14.39 -22.07 42.99
N ALA A 118 -14.84 -23.22 43.49
CA ALA A 118 -15.84 -24.05 42.83
C ALA A 118 -16.99 -24.32 43.81
N LEU A 119 -18.21 -24.35 43.29
CA LEU A 119 -19.36 -24.88 44.01
C LEU A 119 -19.70 -26.23 43.38
N ALA A 120 -19.94 -27.26 44.20
CA ALA A 120 -20.20 -28.60 43.72
C ALA A 120 -21.22 -29.33 44.60
N ASP A 121 -21.97 -30.23 43.98
CA ASP A 121 -22.79 -31.25 44.63
C ASP A 121 -22.08 -32.61 44.52
N LEU A 122 -21.74 -33.19 45.68
CA LEU A 122 -20.99 -34.44 45.80
C LEU A 122 -21.87 -35.70 45.78
N SER A 123 -23.19 -35.58 45.61
CA SER A 123 -24.13 -36.73 45.62
C SER A 123 -23.74 -37.87 44.67
N ALA A 124 -23.21 -37.52 43.50
CA ALA A 124 -22.83 -38.47 42.45
C ALA A 124 -21.38 -38.25 41.97
N LYS A 125 -20.57 -37.46 42.69
CA LYS A 125 -19.23 -37.04 42.27
C LYS A 125 -18.21 -37.39 43.35
N SER A 126 -17.17 -38.12 42.96
CA SER A 126 -15.97 -38.33 43.77
C SER A 126 -14.77 -37.51 43.30
N SER A 127 -14.92 -36.80 42.17
CA SER A 127 -13.88 -35.93 41.61
C SER A 127 -14.46 -34.59 41.16
N VAL A 128 -13.84 -33.49 41.59
CA VAL A 128 -14.24 -32.11 41.21
C VAL A 128 -12.99 -31.27 40.98
N ASN A 129 -12.82 -30.75 39.77
CA ASN A 129 -11.73 -29.85 39.43
C ASN A 129 -12.09 -28.40 39.78
N VAL A 130 -11.11 -27.63 40.26
CA VAL A 130 -11.22 -26.19 40.49
C VAL A 130 -10.46 -25.47 39.38
N ASN A 131 -11.17 -24.67 38.58
CA ASN A 131 -10.60 -23.93 37.46
C ASN A 131 -11.27 -22.55 37.28
N ILE A 132 -10.79 -21.78 36.30
CA ILE A 132 -11.33 -20.45 35.99
C ILE A 132 -12.83 -20.50 35.70
N LEU A 133 -13.32 -21.50 34.96
CA LEU A 133 -14.74 -21.59 34.62
C LEU A 133 -15.58 -21.82 35.87
N THR A 134 -15.16 -22.75 36.75
CA THR A 134 -15.85 -23.00 38.03
C THR A 134 -15.89 -21.75 38.92
N HIS A 135 -14.83 -20.94 38.90
CA HIS A 135 -14.74 -19.68 39.63
C HIS A 135 -15.71 -18.63 39.06
N LEU A 136 -15.69 -18.41 37.75
CA LEU A 136 -16.57 -17.45 37.09
C LEU A 136 -18.05 -17.82 37.27
N LYS A 137 -18.43 -19.10 37.08
CA LYS A 137 -19.84 -19.53 37.22
C LYS A 137 -20.34 -19.53 38.67
N SER A 138 -19.46 -19.56 39.67
CA SER A 138 -19.86 -19.69 41.08
C SER A 138 -20.76 -18.56 41.58
N GLY A 139 -20.53 -17.30 41.17
CA GLY A 139 -21.36 -16.17 41.55
C GLY A 139 -22.78 -16.28 40.95
N ARG A 140 -22.86 -16.75 39.70
CA ARG A 140 -24.14 -16.98 39.02
C ARG A 140 -24.93 -18.12 39.62
N ILE A 141 -24.28 -19.23 40.00
CA ILE A 141 -24.93 -20.33 40.74
C ILE A 141 -25.55 -19.81 42.03
N GLN A 142 -24.84 -18.97 42.79
CA GLN A 142 -25.35 -18.37 44.02
C GLN A 142 -26.62 -17.55 43.78
N LYS A 143 -26.60 -16.65 42.79
CA LYS A 143 -27.76 -15.80 42.47
C LYS A 143 -28.97 -16.61 42.01
N LEU A 144 -28.74 -17.65 41.20
CA LEU A 144 -29.81 -18.53 40.69
C LEU A 144 -30.45 -19.38 41.80
N MET A 145 -29.66 -19.89 42.74
CA MET A 145 -30.19 -20.64 43.89
C MET A 145 -30.96 -19.74 44.87
N HIS A 146 -30.49 -18.51 45.12
CA HIS A 146 -31.27 -17.51 45.87
C HIS A 146 -32.59 -17.13 45.16
N GLY A 147 -32.64 -17.28 43.84
CA GLY A 147 -33.86 -17.17 43.02
C GLY A 147 -34.75 -18.42 43.02
N GLY A 148 -34.44 -19.46 43.80
CA GLY A 148 -35.26 -20.66 43.99
C GLY A 148 -34.94 -21.85 43.07
N LYS A 149 -33.86 -21.80 42.28
CA LYS A 149 -33.41 -22.95 41.48
C LYS A 149 -32.69 -23.99 42.33
N THR A 150 -32.80 -25.26 41.93
CA THR A 150 -31.94 -26.32 42.49
C THR A 150 -30.49 -26.13 42.06
N PHE A 151 -29.54 -26.72 42.81
CA PHE A 151 -28.11 -26.65 42.46
C PHE A 151 -27.84 -27.13 41.03
N ALA A 152 -28.41 -28.28 40.63
CA ALA A 152 -28.21 -28.84 39.29
C ALA A 152 -28.77 -27.94 38.17
N GLU A 153 -29.91 -27.28 38.41
CA GLU A 153 -30.46 -26.31 37.45
C GLU A 153 -29.62 -25.04 37.37
N ALA A 154 -29.19 -24.50 38.52
CA ALA A 154 -28.36 -23.32 38.62
C ALA A 154 -26.99 -23.53 37.95
N ASP A 155 -26.34 -24.67 38.20
CA ASP A 155 -25.04 -25.02 37.64
C ASP A 155 -25.08 -25.16 36.11
N ARG A 156 -26.06 -25.92 35.59
CA ARG A 156 -26.27 -26.08 34.15
C ARG A 156 -26.56 -24.76 33.45
N GLN A 157 -27.40 -23.91 34.04
CA GLN A 157 -27.72 -22.59 33.48
C GLN A 157 -26.49 -21.67 33.49
N ALA A 158 -25.79 -21.57 34.63
CA ALA A 158 -24.60 -20.74 34.76
C ALA A 158 -23.48 -21.16 33.80
N GLN A 159 -23.31 -22.47 33.57
CA GLN A 159 -22.36 -23.01 32.60
C GLN A 159 -22.72 -22.62 31.15
N SER A 160 -23.98 -22.82 30.75
CA SER A 160 -24.44 -22.44 29.41
C SER A 160 -24.32 -20.93 29.17
N GLU A 161 -24.72 -20.12 30.15
CA GLU A 161 -24.59 -18.65 30.11
C GLU A 161 -23.12 -18.21 29.97
N LEU A 162 -22.21 -18.78 30.78
CA LEU A 162 -20.77 -18.47 30.73
C LEU A 162 -20.16 -18.83 29.37
N LEU A 163 -20.37 -20.06 28.88
CA LEU A 163 -19.76 -20.51 27.62
C LEU A 163 -20.28 -19.72 26.41
N LYS A 164 -21.54 -19.31 26.42
CA LYS A 164 -22.11 -18.42 25.40
C LYS A 164 -21.40 -17.06 25.34
N GLN A 165 -20.92 -16.52 26.46
CA GLN A 165 -20.17 -15.25 26.45
C GLN A 165 -18.83 -15.34 25.69
N PHE A 166 -18.32 -16.55 25.45
CA PHE A 166 -17.08 -16.81 24.72
C PHE A 166 -17.31 -17.50 23.36
N GLY A 167 -18.57 -17.67 22.94
CA GLY A 167 -18.94 -18.39 21.71
C GLY A 167 -18.74 -19.91 21.78
N LEU A 168 -18.61 -20.47 22.98
CA LEU A 168 -18.24 -21.87 23.24
C LEU A 168 -19.44 -22.75 23.60
N GLN A 169 -20.67 -22.36 23.24
CA GLN A 169 -21.91 -23.10 23.54
C GLN A 169 -21.92 -24.54 23.01
N ALA A 170 -21.14 -24.87 21.98
CA ALA A 170 -21.00 -26.23 21.48
C ALA A 170 -20.48 -27.22 22.55
N TYR A 171 -19.82 -26.70 23.59
CA TYR A 171 -19.17 -27.48 24.65
C TYR A 171 -19.97 -27.47 25.97
N GLU A 172 -21.21 -26.98 25.99
CA GLU A 172 -22.00 -26.81 27.23
C GLU A 172 -22.35 -28.10 27.95
N THR A 173 -22.25 -29.25 27.28
CA THR A 173 -22.49 -30.58 27.86
C THR A 173 -21.28 -31.14 28.63
N ILE A 174 -20.11 -30.52 28.49
CA ILE A 174 -18.89 -30.90 29.22
C ILE A 174 -18.88 -30.11 30.54
N PRO A 175 -19.04 -30.74 31.71
CA PRO A 175 -19.04 -30.03 32.99
C PRO A 175 -17.70 -29.33 33.23
N ALA A 176 -17.73 -28.04 33.61
CA ALA A 176 -16.52 -27.28 33.89
C ALA A 176 -15.64 -27.96 34.96
N GLU A 177 -16.25 -28.56 35.96
CA GLU A 177 -15.57 -29.28 37.03
C GLU A 177 -14.97 -30.64 36.63
N SER A 178 -15.15 -31.10 35.38
CA SER A 178 -14.46 -32.28 34.84
C SER A 178 -13.41 -31.92 33.77
N MET A 179 -13.35 -30.65 33.33
CA MET A 179 -12.37 -30.21 32.35
C MET A 179 -10.96 -30.23 32.92
N SER A 180 -10.01 -30.69 32.11
CA SER A 180 -8.59 -30.76 32.45
C SER A 180 -7.70 -30.31 31.31
N ILE A 181 -6.64 -29.56 31.60
CA ILE A 181 -5.66 -29.14 30.57
C ILE A 181 -4.88 -30.36 30.07
N SER A 182 -4.58 -31.31 30.96
CA SER A 182 -3.74 -32.48 30.67
C SER A 182 -4.42 -33.57 29.83
N SER A 183 -5.74 -33.50 29.61
CA SER A 183 -6.47 -34.56 28.91
C SER A 183 -6.42 -34.50 27.39
N GLY A 184 -6.04 -33.36 26.80
CA GLY A 184 -6.03 -33.14 25.35
C GLY A 184 -7.38 -33.28 24.66
N THR A 185 -8.48 -33.00 25.38
CA THR A 185 -9.85 -33.08 24.89
C THR A 185 -10.39 -31.70 24.54
N ASP A 186 -11.63 -31.63 24.04
CA ASP A 186 -12.32 -30.34 23.84
C ASP A 186 -12.42 -29.51 25.13
N GLY A 187 -12.61 -30.19 26.27
CA GLY A 187 -12.57 -29.53 27.58
C GLY A 187 -11.20 -28.89 27.88
N SER A 188 -10.11 -29.47 27.38
CA SER A 188 -8.77 -28.87 27.47
C SER A 188 -8.68 -27.60 26.64
N GLY A 189 -9.20 -27.62 25.40
CA GLY A 189 -9.21 -26.46 24.50
C GLY A 189 -10.03 -25.28 25.07
N VAL A 190 -11.24 -25.55 25.56
CA VAL A 190 -12.11 -24.58 26.23
C VAL A 190 -11.40 -23.93 27.42
N LEU A 191 -10.79 -24.75 28.28
CA LEU A 191 -10.14 -24.27 29.48
C LEU A 191 -8.90 -23.41 29.17
N ILE A 192 -8.07 -23.84 28.23
CA ILE A 192 -6.89 -23.06 27.79
C ILE A 192 -7.33 -21.74 27.14
N ALA A 193 -8.35 -21.75 26.29
CA ALA A 193 -8.81 -20.55 25.59
C ALA A 193 -9.38 -19.49 26.56
N ILE A 194 -10.22 -19.89 27.51
CA ILE A 194 -10.75 -18.95 28.51
C ILE A 194 -9.61 -18.50 29.43
N SER A 195 -8.74 -19.42 29.88
CA SER A 195 -7.64 -19.07 30.78
C SER A 195 -6.66 -18.09 30.15
N SER A 196 -6.30 -18.29 28.89
CA SER A 196 -5.40 -17.40 28.15
C SER A 196 -6.03 -16.01 27.96
N LEU A 197 -7.34 -15.92 27.69
CA LEU A 197 -8.06 -14.64 27.61
C LEU A 197 -8.07 -13.88 28.94
N MET A 198 -8.15 -14.60 30.06
CA MET A 198 -8.08 -13.99 31.38
C MET A 198 -6.67 -13.46 31.68
N LEU A 199 -5.63 -14.19 31.26
CA LEU A 199 -4.24 -13.78 31.41
C LEU A 199 -3.89 -12.63 30.49
N ALA A 200 -4.02 -12.80 29.17
CA ALA A 200 -3.56 -11.86 28.17
C ALA A 200 -2.17 -11.29 28.54
N GLU A 201 -2.03 -9.98 28.70
CA GLU A 201 -0.81 -9.31 29.17
C GLU A 201 -0.91 -8.79 30.62
N ARG A 202 -1.85 -9.32 31.41
CA ARG A 202 -2.07 -8.90 32.80
C ARG A 202 -0.99 -9.43 33.74
N SER A 203 -0.67 -8.62 34.74
CA SER A 203 0.07 -9.04 35.93
C SER A 203 -0.78 -9.93 36.86
N ASP A 204 -0.13 -10.55 37.84
CA ASP A 204 -0.78 -11.43 38.82
C ASP A 204 -1.86 -10.73 39.66
N ALA A 205 -1.69 -9.44 39.96
CA ALA A 205 -2.68 -8.66 40.68
C ALA A 205 -3.90 -8.32 39.79
N GLU A 206 -3.62 -7.96 38.53
CA GLU A 206 -4.66 -7.57 37.57
C GLU A 206 -5.57 -8.74 37.18
N ILE A 207 -5.04 -9.97 37.09
CA ILE A 207 -5.89 -11.15 36.83
C ILE A 207 -6.87 -11.41 37.97
N THR A 208 -6.46 -11.26 39.23
CA THR A 208 -7.32 -11.46 40.40
C THR A 208 -8.49 -10.46 40.39
N GLN A 209 -8.19 -9.20 40.10
CA GLN A 209 -9.20 -8.15 39.95
C GLN A 209 -10.13 -8.46 38.77
N TYR A 210 -9.59 -8.85 37.63
CA TYR A 210 -10.37 -9.07 36.42
C TYR A 210 -11.33 -10.27 36.54
N LEU A 211 -10.88 -11.37 37.16
CA LEU A 211 -11.74 -12.52 37.45
C LEU A 211 -12.89 -12.15 38.40
N SER A 212 -12.63 -11.29 39.39
CA SER A 212 -13.68 -10.80 40.30
C SER A 212 -14.73 -9.97 39.55
N VAL A 213 -14.29 -9.05 38.70
CA VAL A 213 -15.18 -8.22 37.86
C VAL A 213 -16.07 -9.09 36.96
N LEU A 214 -15.49 -10.07 36.27
CA LEU A 214 -16.27 -10.95 35.38
C LEU A 214 -17.22 -11.87 36.15
N ARG A 215 -16.79 -12.38 37.31
CA ARG A 215 -17.65 -13.21 38.18
C ARG A 215 -18.87 -12.42 38.66
N GLU A 216 -18.69 -11.17 39.07
CA GLU A 216 -19.77 -10.29 39.51
C GLU A 216 -20.71 -9.92 38.36
N ASP A 217 -20.15 -9.55 37.20
CA ASP A 217 -20.93 -9.21 36.01
C ASP A 217 -21.80 -10.40 35.54
N LEU A 218 -21.19 -11.58 35.40
CA LEU A 218 -21.93 -12.80 35.04
C LEU A 218 -22.99 -13.16 36.09
N ALA A 219 -22.71 -12.96 37.38
CA ALA A 219 -23.65 -13.31 38.42
C ALA A 219 -25.00 -12.62 38.20
N ASP A 220 -24.98 -11.39 37.68
CA ASP A 220 -26.14 -10.53 37.69
C ASP A 220 -27.29 -11.02 36.82
N ASP A 221 -27.05 -11.24 35.55
CA ASP A 221 -28.05 -11.65 34.56
C ASP A 221 -27.56 -12.80 33.65
N GLY A 222 -26.33 -13.28 33.82
CA GLY A 222 -25.73 -14.31 32.98
C GLY A 222 -25.07 -13.75 31.70
N LEU A 223 -24.94 -12.43 31.59
CA LEU A 223 -24.31 -11.74 30.47
C LEU A 223 -23.10 -10.93 30.95
N PHE A 224 -22.15 -10.70 30.05
CA PHE A 224 -21.15 -9.66 30.26
C PHE A 224 -21.62 -8.33 29.68
N THR A 225 -21.32 -7.25 30.39
CA THR A 225 -21.42 -5.86 29.93
C THR A 225 -20.60 -5.62 28.66
N ASP A 226 -20.96 -4.59 27.90
CA ASP A 226 -20.24 -4.21 26.67
C ASP A 226 -18.77 -3.90 26.92
N ASN A 227 -18.44 -3.31 28.08
CA ASN A 227 -17.05 -3.04 28.48
C ASN A 227 -16.24 -4.32 28.67
N ASN A 228 -16.82 -5.34 29.32
CA ASN A 228 -16.16 -6.62 29.52
C ASN A 228 -16.04 -7.41 28.20
N LYS A 229 -17.06 -7.37 27.35
CA LYS A 229 -16.99 -7.93 25.98
C LYS A 229 -15.91 -7.27 25.14
N GLN A 230 -15.81 -5.94 25.19
CA GLN A 230 -14.74 -5.20 24.49
C GLN A 230 -13.35 -5.59 25.01
N THR A 231 -13.21 -5.75 26.32
CA THR A 231 -11.95 -6.20 26.94
C THR A 231 -11.56 -7.61 26.49
N ILE A 232 -12.52 -8.56 26.47
CA ILE A 232 -12.30 -9.93 25.98
C ILE A 232 -11.90 -9.89 24.49
N SER A 233 -12.59 -9.09 23.68
CA SER A 233 -12.26 -8.90 22.27
C SER A 233 -10.84 -8.37 22.08
N ARG A 234 -10.39 -7.43 22.93
CA ARG A 234 -9.01 -6.90 22.91
C ARG A 234 -7.98 -7.95 23.35
N ASN A 235 -8.29 -8.76 24.35
CA ASN A 235 -7.38 -9.83 24.78
C ASN A 235 -7.21 -10.87 23.67
N ARG A 236 -8.30 -11.27 23.01
CA ARG A 236 -8.26 -12.21 21.88
C ARG A 236 -7.42 -11.65 20.73
N TYR A 237 -7.56 -10.36 20.43
CA TYR A 237 -6.69 -9.65 19.48
C TYR A 237 -5.21 -9.88 19.79
N GLN A 238 -4.78 -9.58 21.03
CA GLN A 238 -3.39 -9.71 21.46
C GLN A 238 -2.87 -11.15 21.38
N LEU A 239 -3.73 -12.14 21.63
CA LEU A 239 -3.35 -13.55 21.66
C LEU A 239 -3.29 -14.20 20.27
N ARG A 240 -3.83 -13.57 19.23
CA ARG A 240 -3.96 -14.13 17.86
C ARG A 240 -2.66 -14.72 17.32
N ASN A 241 -1.56 -13.98 17.46
CA ASN A 241 -0.24 -14.41 16.97
C ASN A 241 0.53 -15.26 18.00
N ARG A 242 -0.04 -15.51 19.17
CA ARG A 242 0.57 -16.26 20.28
C ARG A 242 -0.05 -17.63 20.50
N ILE A 243 -1.04 -18.01 19.70
CA ILE A 243 -1.76 -19.29 19.85
C ILE A 243 -0.80 -20.49 19.81
N SER A 244 0.18 -20.48 18.91
CA SER A 244 1.22 -21.52 18.84
C SER A 244 2.11 -21.54 20.08
N ASP A 245 2.44 -20.36 20.62
CA ASP A 245 3.30 -20.22 21.80
C ASP A 245 2.58 -20.73 23.04
N ILE A 246 1.29 -20.41 23.20
CA ILE A 246 0.46 -20.91 24.31
C ILE A 246 0.40 -22.43 24.28
N SER A 247 0.12 -23.04 23.13
CA SER A 247 0.14 -24.51 22.99
C SER A 247 1.52 -25.09 23.36
N SER A 248 2.59 -24.47 22.88
CA SER A 248 3.96 -24.90 23.15
C SER A 248 4.34 -24.77 24.63
N ASN A 249 3.91 -23.70 25.30
CA ASN A 249 4.14 -23.44 26.71
C ASN A 249 3.43 -24.47 27.59
N VAL A 250 2.19 -24.85 27.25
CA VAL A 250 1.45 -25.90 27.97
C VAL A 250 2.16 -27.25 27.81
N ILE A 251 2.48 -27.64 26.57
CA ILE A 251 3.16 -28.90 26.27
C ILE A 251 4.51 -28.97 27.01
N SER A 252 5.31 -27.90 26.93
CA SER A 252 6.62 -27.83 27.58
C SER A 252 6.49 -27.96 29.10
N ARG A 253 5.54 -27.25 29.72
CA ARG A 253 5.33 -27.32 31.16
C ARG A 253 5.02 -28.73 31.64
N TYR A 254 4.10 -29.43 30.99
CA TYR A 254 3.76 -30.80 31.42
C TYR A 254 4.90 -31.78 31.14
N ASN A 255 5.66 -31.60 30.04
CA ASN A 255 6.85 -32.40 29.77
C ASN A 255 7.92 -32.24 30.85
N ASP A 256 8.17 -31.01 31.33
CA ASP A 256 9.08 -30.73 32.45
C ASP A 256 8.64 -31.44 33.74
N LEU A 257 7.34 -31.69 33.88
CA LEU A 257 6.74 -32.44 34.99
C LEU A 257 6.69 -33.96 34.75
N GLY A 258 7.30 -34.45 33.67
CA GLY A 258 7.33 -35.87 33.31
C GLY A 258 6.01 -36.40 32.73
N GLN A 259 5.11 -35.53 32.27
CA GLN A 259 3.82 -35.89 31.69
C GLN A 259 3.75 -35.47 30.22
N SER A 260 3.48 -36.43 29.33
CA SER A 260 3.19 -36.12 27.92
C SER A 260 1.73 -35.71 27.78
N VAL A 261 1.47 -34.50 27.28
CA VAL A 261 0.12 -33.98 27.02
C VAL A 261 -0.02 -33.55 25.57
N SER A 262 -1.25 -33.60 25.05
CA SER A 262 -1.62 -33.05 23.75
C SER A 262 -2.48 -31.81 23.96
N VAL A 263 -2.30 -30.77 23.14
CA VAL A 263 -3.14 -29.56 23.15
C VAL A 263 -3.92 -29.54 21.83
N PRO A 264 -5.27 -29.43 21.87
CA PRO A 264 -6.06 -29.33 20.66
C PRO A 264 -5.74 -28.02 19.92
N ASP A 265 -6.10 -27.93 18.64
CA ASP A 265 -5.87 -26.71 17.88
C ASP A 265 -6.70 -25.55 18.45
N LEU A 266 -6.04 -24.73 19.24
CA LEU A 266 -6.62 -23.63 19.98
C LEU A 266 -7.33 -22.62 19.07
N ARG A 267 -7.00 -22.54 17.77
CA ARG A 267 -7.70 -21.65 16.82
C ARG A 267 -9.21 -21.89 16.78
N TYR A 268 -9.67 -23.11 17.06
CA TYR A 268 -11.09 -23.49 17.06
C TYR A 268 -11.85 -23.10 18.34
N TYR A 269 -11.17 -22.57 19.36
CA TYR A 269 -11.77 -22.27 20.67
C TYR A 269 -11.84 -20.76 20.96
N TYR A 270 -11.62 -19.91 19.95
CA TYR A 270 -11.86 -18.47 20.02
C TYR A 270 -12.85 -18.07 18.93
N ASP A 271 -13.77 -17.18 19.29
CA ASP A 271 -14.66 -16.45 18.37
C ASP A 271 -13.88 -15.25 17.82
N TRP A 272 -13.21 -15.44 16.69
CA TRP A 272 -12.28 -14.45 16.11
C TRP A 272 -12.99 -13.23 15.54
N ASN A 273 -14.21 -13.41 15.01
CA ASN A 273 -14.99 -12.35 14.35
C ASN A 273 -16.07 -11.70 15.25
N ASN A 274 -16.24 -12.15 16.50
CA ASN A 274 -17.29 -11.75 17.45
C ASN A 274 -18.72 -12.06 16.96
N ASP A 275 -18.94 -13.12 16.18
CA ASP A 275 -20.28 -13.53 15.76
C ASP A 275 -21.02 -14.39 16.80
N GLY A 276 -20.33 -14.71 17.92
CA GLY A 276 -20.86 -15.51 19.01
C GLY A 276 -20.66 -17.01 18.82
N VAL A 277 -19.86 -17.47 17.84
CA VAL A 277 -19.57 -18.88 17.60
C VAL A 277 -18.06 -19.08 17.41
N ALA A 278 -17.40 -19.69 18.38
CA ALA A 278 -15.97 -19.95 18.30
C ALA A 278 -15.61 -20.98 17.21
N GLY A 279 -14.57 -20.68 16.43
CA GLY A 279 -13.94 -21.61 15.50
C GLY A 279 -14.67 -21.84 14.18
N ASN A 280 -15.82 -21.21 13.96
CA ASN A 280 -16.54 -21.28 12.67
C ASN A 280 -15.80 -20.51 11.55
N GLU A 281 -14.75 -19.77 11.89
CA GLU A 281 -13.91 -19.02 10.96
C GLU A 281 -12.69 -19.80 10.49
N ILE A 282 -12.43 -20.95 11.09
CA ILE A 282 -11.26 -21.77 10.83
C ILE A 282 -11.66 -22.96 9.96
N ALA A 283 -11.05 -23.04 8.78
CA ALA A 283 -11.13 -24.21 7.91
C ALA A 283 -9.74 -24.57 7.38
N ASP A 284 -9.33 -25.82 7.59
CA ASP A 284 -8.08 -26.34 7.04
C ASP A 284 -8.09 -26.39 5.50
N ASP A 285 -9.28 -26.53 4.88
CA ASP A 285 -9.49 -26.51 3.43
C ASP A 285 -10.19 -25.24 2.93
N ALA A 286 -9.83 -24.08 3.47
CA ALA A 286 -10.38 -22.79 3.05
C ALA A 286 -10.41 -22.63 1.52
N LYS A 287 -11.62 -22.51 0.95
CA LYS A 287 -11.92 -22.39 -0.48
C LYS A 287 -12.62 -21.07 -0.71
N ILE A 288 -11.98 -20.21 -1.51
CA ILE A 288 -12.49 -18.91 -1.90
C ILE A 288 -12.49 -18.83 -3.42
N THR A 289 -13.63 -18.49 -4.00
CA THR A 289 -13.78 -18.28 -5.45
C THR A 289 -14.41 -16.90 -5.67
N LEU A 290 -13.83 -16.13 -6.59
CA LEU A 290 -14.35 -14.84 -7.02
C LEU A 290 -14.99 -14.98 -8.40
N SER A 291 -16.10 -14.27 -8.66
CA SER A 291 -16.66 -14.19 -10.02
C SER A 291 -15.71 -13.50 -11.01
N GLN A 292 -14.83 -12.62 -10.51
CA GLN A 292 -13.75 -11.95 -11.24
C GLN A 292 -12.65 -11.50 -10.27
N ASN A 293 -11.39 -11.51 -10.72
CA ASN A 293 -10.23 -11.08 -9.95
C ASN A 293 -9.70 -9.70 -10.38
N GLU A 294 -10.32 -9.08 -11.37
CA GLU A 294 -10.00 -7.72 -11.81
C GLU A 294 -11.26 -6.93 -12.15
N VAL A 295 -11.21 -5.63 -11.90
CA VAL A 295 -12.26 -4.67 -12.27
C VAL A 295 -11.59 -3.44 -12.88
N THR A 296 -12.12 -2.99 -14.02
CA THR A 296 -11.67 -1.77 -14.68
C THR A 296 -12.80 -0.75 -14.72
N PHE A 297 -12.50 0.47 -14.29
CA PHE A 297 -13.38 1.63 -14.36
C PHE A 297 -12.89 2.62 -15.41
N ASP A 298 -13.83 3.32 -16.04
CA ASP A 298 -13.50 4.50 -16.82
C ASP A 298 -13.16 5.69 -15.90
N LYS A 299 -12.88 6.83 -16.51
CA LYS A 299 -12.53 8.06 -15.79
C LYS A 299 -13.61 8.61 -14.87
N ASN A 300 -14.88 8.22 -15.05
CA ASN A 300 -15.99 8.67 -14.19
C ASN A 300 -16.09 7.82 -12.91
N GLY A 301 -15.40 6.68 -12.87
CA GLY A 301 -15.50 5.74 -11.77
C GLY A 301 -16.82 4.99 -11.81
N GLY A 302 -17.30 4.54 -10.65
CA GLY A 302 -18.55 3.80 -10.51
C GLY A 302 -18.48 2.75 -9.42
N THR A 303 -19.40 1.81 -9.48
CA THR A 303 -19.49 0.70 -8.54
C THR A 303 -19.47 -0.63 -9.30
N ALA A 304 -18.66 -1.57 -8.83
CA ALA A 304 -18.67 -2.95 -9.29
C ALA A 304 -18.97 -3.90 -8.13
N THR A 305 -19.62 -5.01 -8.44
CA THR A 305 -19.92 -6.08 -7.50
C THR A 305 -19.22 -7.36 -7.94
N ILE A 306 -18.61 -8.06 -6.99
CA ILE A 306 -17.94 -9.34 -7.19
C ILE A 306 -18.62 -10.34 -6.29
N GLU A 307 -19.12 -11.43 -6.86
CA GLU A 307 -19.68 -12.53 -6.08
C GLU A 307 -18.52 -13.35 -5.51
N VAL A 308 -18.59 -13.62 -4.22
CA VAL A 308 -17.56 -14.35 -3.47
C VAL A 308 -18.20 -15.60 -2.90
N THR A 309 -17.72 -16.77 -3.33
CA THR A 309 -18.04 -18.02 -2.65
C THR A 309 -16.93 -18.35 -1.69
N SER A 310 -17.24 -18.48 -0.40
CA SER A 310 -16.27 -18.82 0.64
C SER A 310 -16.88 -19.79 1.64
N ASN A 311 -16.11 -20.78 2.10
CA ASN A 311 -16.48 -21.64 3.23
C ASN A 311 -16.02 -21.09 4.58
N ILE A 312 -15.37 -19.92 4.60
CA ILE A 312 -15.00 -19.18 5.81
C ILE A 312 -15.48 -17.73 5.73
N PRO A 313 -15.74 -17.05 6.85
CA PRO A 313 -16.00 -15.62 6.88
C PRO A 313 -14.78 -14.83 6.37
N LEU A 314 -15.05 -13.72 5.68
CA LEU A 314 -14.03 -12.83 5.12
C LEU A 314 -14.35 -11.37 5.45
N THR A 315 -13.34 -10.50 5.37
CA THR A 315 -13.49 -9.04 5.55
C THR A 315 -12.56 -8.27 4.61
N THR A 316 -12.95 -7.04 4.25
CA THR A 316 -12.09 -6.08 3.52
C THR A 316 -11.16 -5.30 4.44
N GLU A 317 -11.43 -5.32 5.74
CA GLU A 317 -10.59 -4.63 6.72
C GLU A 317 -9.39 -5.50 7.03
N GLN A 318 -8.20 -4.99 6.68
CA GLN A 318 -6.99 -5.54 7.25
C GLN A 318 -7.06 -5.26 8.75
N TYR A 319 -7.20 -6.33 9.54
CA TYR A 319 -7.33 -6.23 10.98
C TYR A 319 -6.04 -5.65 11.56
N ASN A 320 -6.04 -4.34 11.79
CA ASN A 320 -4.88 -3.57 12.22
C ASN A 320 -4.65 -3.76 13.72
N ASP A 321 -3.38 -3.91 14.07
CA ASP A 321 -2.95 -3.89 15.45
C ASP A 321 -3.29 -2.55 16.08
N SER A 322 -4.21 -2.56 17.05
CA SER A 322 -4.54 -1.37 17.83
C SER A 322 -3.37 -0.90 18.72
N PHE A 323 -2.26 -1.66 18.75
CA PHE A 323 -0.98 -1.34 19.40
C PHE A 323 0.24 -1.41 18.47
N GLY A 324 0.06 -1.79 17.21
CA GLY A 324 1.08 -1.60 16.21
C GLY A 324 1.08 -0.12 15.92
N GLU A 325 2.26 0.51 16.02
CA GLU A 325 2.48 1.82 15.43
C GLU A 325 1.67 1.87 14.14
N GLU A 326 0.86 2.92 13.93
CA GLU A 326 0.57 3.35 12.58
C GLU A 326 1.93 3.24 11.90
N SER A 327 2.12 2.26 10.99
CA SER A 327 3.34 2.21 10.19
C SER A 327 3.44 3.63 9.71
N PRO A 328 4.44 4.41 10.19
CA PRO A 328 4.40 5.84 10.02
C PRO A 328 4.19 5.97 8.54
N SER A 329 3.07 6.57 8.15
CA SER A 329 2.93 6.95 6.77
C SER A 329 4.04 7.96 6.61
N PHE A 330 5.22 7.47 6.26
CA PHE A 330 6.24 8.21 5.57
C PHE A 330 5.55 8.54 4.25
N THR A 331 4.63 9.50 4.34
CA THR A 331 4.55 10.53 3.34
C THR A 331 5.91 11.20 3.43
N GLU A 332 6.90 10.56 2.80
CA GLU A 332 8.08 11.28 2.37
C GLU A 332 7.53 12.53 1.71
N SER A 333 7.73 13.67 2.37
CA SER A 333 7.30 14.94 1.84
C SER A 333 8.08 15.12 0.56
N SER A 334 7.49 14.71 -0.56
CA SER A 334 8.13 14.85 -1.86
C SER A 334 8.49 16.32 -2.05
N SER A 335 9.69 16.59 -2.51
CA SER A 335 10.14 17.90 -3.01
C SER A 335 9.23 18.49 -4.10
N LEU A 336 8.34 17.66 -4.67
CA LEU A 336 7.30 18.01 -5.64
C LEU A 336 5.94 18.28 -5.00
N ASN A 337 5.82 18.27 -3.67
CA ASN A 337 4.60 18.71 -3.01
C ASN A 337 4.29 20.16 -3.43
N GLY A 338 3.04 20.42 -3.81
CA GLY A 338 2.62 21.70 -4.39
C GLY A 338 3.10 21.96 -5.83
N PHE A 339 3.57 20.94 -6.57
CA PHE A 339 3.94 21.10 -7.98
C PHE A 339 2.73 21.57 -8.82
N PHE A 340 1.55 20.98 -8.59
CA PHE A 340 0.30 21.44 -9.18
C PHE A 340 -0.55 22.20 -8.16
N ALA A 341 -1.29 23.20 -8.63
CA ALA A 341 -2.18 24.01 -7.80
C ALA A 341 -3.44 23.22 -7.39
N SER A 342 -3.90 22.30 -8.25
CA SER A 342 -4.95 21.34 -7.93
C SER A 342 -4.36 20.07 -7.34
N THR A 343 -5.05 19.51 -6.34
CA THR A 343 -4.72 18.19 -5.80
C THR A 343 -5.04 17.12 -6.84
N LEU A 344 -4.00 16.58 -7.48
CA LEU A 344 -4.10 15.36 -8.27
C LEU A 344 -4.14 14.17 -7.29
N ALA A 345 -5.26 13.93 -6.63
CA ALA A 345 -5.35 12.85 -5.65
C ALA A 345 -5.23 11.48 -6.34
N SER A 346 -4.60 10.53 -5.65
CA SER A 346 -4.57 9.13 -6.08
C SER A 346 -5.99 8.54 -6.14
N MET A 347 -6.16 7.42 -6.85
CA MET A 347 -7.44 6.73 -6.96
C MET A 347 -8.08 6.51 -5.59
N ASN A 348 -9.27 7.08 -5.40
CA ASN A 348 -10.11 6.83 -4.25
C ASN A 348 -10.93 5.56 -4.53
N CYS A 349 -10.56 4.47 -3.86
CA CYS A 349 -11.17 3.16 -3.99
C CYS A 349 -11.62 2.73 -2.60
N VAL A 350 -12.92 2.51 -2.44
CA VAL A 350 -13.56 2.07 -1.21
C VAL A 350 -14.18 0.71 -1.48
N SER A 351 -13.95 -0.24 -0.60
CA SER A 351 -14.48 -1.60 -0.71
C SER A 351 -15.32 -1.97 0.51
N LYS A 352 -16.41 -2.68 0.28
CA LYS A 352 -17.31 -3.21 1.31
C LYS A 352 -17.65 -4.66 0.97
N TYR A 353 -17.56 -5.57 1.94
CA TYR A 353 -17.91 -6.97 1.74
C TYR A 353 -19.01 -7.41 2.70
N GLU A 354 -20.18 -7.76 2.17
CA GLU A 354 -21.34 -8.21 2.94
C GLU A 354 -22.16 -9.21 2.10
N ASN A 355 -22.82 -10.17 2.75
CA ASN A 355 -23.73 -11.13 2.09
C ASN A 355 -23.12 -11.81 0.86
N SER A 356 -21.85 -12.23 0.95
CA SER A 356 -21.11 -12.87 -0.15
C SER A 356 -20.88 -11.99 -1.40
N VAL A 357 -21.04 -10.67 -1.27
CA VAL A 357 -20.81 -9.71 -2.36
C VAL A 357 -19.78 -8.67 -1.92
N LEU A 358 -18.67 -8.61 -2.66
CA LEU A 358 -17.69 -7.53 -2.54
C LEU A 358 -18.09 -6.38 -3.47
N THR A 359 -18.44 -5.24 -2.88
CA THR A 359 -18.75 -3.99 -3.58
C THR A 359 -17.52 -3.10 -3.59
N ILE A 360 -17.07 -2.68 -4.77
CA ILE A 360 -15.95 -1.76 -4.96
C ILE A 360 -16.50 -0.49 -5.58
N THR A 361 -16.29 0.64 -4.91
CA THR A 361 -16.67 1.97 -5.40
C THR A 361 -15.42 2.79 -5.66
N VAL A 362 -15.33 3.35 -6.87
CA VAL A 362 -14.25 4.22 -7.30
C VAL A 362 -14.83 5.58 -7.68
N ASN A 363 -14.33 6.65 -7.08
CA ASN A 363 -14.74 8.01 -7.43
C ASN A 363 -14.17 8.45 -8.77
N LYS A 364 -14.72 9.52 -9.36
CA LYS A 364 -14.19 10.14 -10.58
C LYS A 364 -12.68 10.39 -10.49
N ALA A 365 -11.96 10.04 -11.56
CA ALA A 365 -10.52 10.19 -11.66
C ALA A 365 -10.11 11.66 -11.48
N GLN A 366 -9.07 11.88 -10.67
CA GLN A 366 -8.40 13.17 -10.50
C GLN A 366 -6.98 13.17 -11.10
N ARG A 367 -6.64 12.11 -11.83
CA ARG A 367 -5.36 11.91 -12.50
C ARG A 367 -5.58 11.83 -14.00
N ARG A 368 -4.59 12.30 -14.78
CA ARG A 368 -4.59 12.12 -16.25
C ARG A 368 -4.12 10.72 -16.61
N SER A 369 -3.23 10.16 -15.79
CA SER A 369 -2.72 8.80 -15.91
C SER A 369 -3.68 7.75 -15.33
N THR A 370 -3.64 6.54 -15.89
CA THR A 370 -4.32 5.36 -15.35
C THR A 370 -3.74 5.00 -13.98
N GLN A 371 -4.61 4.64 -13.04
CA GLN A 371 -4.26 4.28 -11.67
C GLN A 371 -4.67 2.83 -11.38
N SER A 372 -3.97 2.16 -10.48
CA SER A 372 -4.33 0.81 -10.02
C SER A 372 -4.11 0.65 -8.52
N LYS A 373 -4.97 -0.14 -7.88
CA LYS A 373 -4.88 -0.58 -6.48
C LYS A 373 -5.36 -2.03 -6.37
N THR A 374 -4.96 -2.70 -5.31
CA THR A 374 -5.46 -4.04 -4.97
C THR A 374 -6.38 -3.94 -3.78
N VAL A 375 -7.56 -4.55 -3.89
CA VAL A 375 -8.49 -4.77 -2.78
C VAL A 375 -8.30 -6.20 -2.30
N TYR A 376 -8.09 -6.39 -1.00
CA TYR A 376 -7.88 -7.70 -0.40
C TYR A 376 -9.10 -8.13 0.40
N LEU A 377 -9.35 -9.44 0.41
CA LEU A 377 -10.24 -10.11 1.37
C LEU A 377 -9.38 -10.94 2.31
N TYR A 378 -9.51 -10.67 3.61
CA TYR A 378 -8.78 -11.33 4.68
C TYR A 378 -9.67 -12.33 5.41
N ASP A 379 -9.08 -13.41 5.92
CA ASP A 379 -9.75 -14.26 6.91
C ASP A 379 -9.72 -13.63 8.32
N ALA A 380 -10.43 -14.25 9.25
CA ALA A 380 -10.45 -13.85 10.66
C ALA A 380 -9.08 -13.99 11.37
N MET A 381 -8.07 -14.54 10.70
CA MET A 381 -6.66 -14.59 11.13
C MET A 381 -5.77 -13.56 10.42
N GLY A 382 -6.34 -12.70 9.57
CA GLY A 382 -5.66 -11.55 8.95
C GLY A 382 -4.83 -11.94 7.74
N LYS A 383 -4.94 -13.20 7.31
CA LYS A 383 -4.28 -13.68 6.11
C LYS A 383 -5.12 -13.28 4.90
N ALA A 384 -4.49 -12.65 3.92
CA ALA A 384 -5.12 -12.39 2.63
C ALA A 384 -5.49 -13.72 1.96
N ARG A 385 -6.77 -13.90 1.65
CA ARG A 385 -7.33 -15.11 1.03
C ARG A 385 -7.72 -14.90 -0.43
N ALA A 386 -8.03 -13.67 -0.79
CA ALA A 386 -8.36 -13.28 -2.15
C ALA A 386 -7.91 -11.84 -2.41
N GLU A 387 -7.62 -11.53 -3.66
CA GLU A 387 -7.25 -10.20 -4.11
C GLU A 387 -8.00 -9.84 -5.39
N VAL A 388 -8.35 -8.57 -5.52
CA VAL A 388 -8.99 -8.00 -6.69
C VAL A 388 -8.18 -6.81 -7.16
N LYS A 389 -7.68 -6.88 -8.39
CA LYS A 389 -7.01 -5.75 -9.02
C LYS A 389 -8.04 -4.75 -9.53
N VAL A 390 -7.96 -3.51 -9.04
CA VAL A 390 -8.80 -2.40 -9.47
C VAL A 390 -7.96 -1.48 -10.35
N THR A 391 -8.45 -1.18 -11.54
CA THR A 391 -7.82 -0.23 -12.47
C THR A 391 -8.81 0.87 -12.82
N GLN A 392 -8.36 2.13 -12.83
CA GLN A 392 -9.15 3.27 -13.26
C GLN A 392 -8.42 4.02 -14.37
N ALA A 393 -9.09 4.21 -15.51
CA ALA A 393 -8.58 5.07 -16.57
C ALA A 393 -8.47 6.53 -16.10
N GLY A 394 -7.36 7.20 -16.43
CA GLY A 394 -7.21 8.63 -16.14
C GLY A 394 -8.12 9.51 -17.00
N ASP A 395 -8.30 10.76 -16.60
CA ASP A 395 -9.02 11.78 -17.37
C ASP A 395 -8.03 12.73 -18.07
N PRO A 396 -7.73 12.53 -19.37
CA PRO A 396 -6.77 13.36 -20.08
C PRO A 396 -7.23 14.82 -20.23
N THR A 397 -8.51 15.12 -19.96
CA THR A 397 -9.09 16.47 -20.06
C THR A 397 -8.80 17.36 -18.85
N ILE A 398 -8.28 16.78 -17.75
CA ILE A 398 -7.87 17.54 -16.57
C ILE A 398 -6.81 18.57 -16.98
N THR A 399 -7.05 19.83 -16.62
CA THR A 399 -6.09 20.91 -16.87
C THR A 399 -5.05 20.92 -15.76
N LEU A 400 -3.79 20.84 -16.17
CA LEU A 400 -2.65 20.97 -15.26
C LEU A 400 -2.32 22.46 -15.10
N VAL A 401 -2.41 22.94 -13.87
CA VAL A 401 -1.99 24.30 -13.49
C VAL A 401 -0.89 24.16 -12.46
N LEU A 402 0.24 24.82 -12.69
CA LEU A 402 1.35 24.77 -11.76
C LEU A 402 1.01 25.49 -10.45
N GLY A 403 1.36 24.87 -9.33
CA GLY A 403 1.44 25.53 -8.03
C GLY A 403 2.77 26.28 -7.89
N GLU A 404 2.99 26.94 -6.75
CA GLU A 404 4.20 27.76 -6.51
C GLU A 404 5.49 26.97 -6.71
N ARG A 405 5.53 25.72 -6.23
CA ARG A 405 6.69 24.84 -6.41
C ARG A 405 6.92 24.48 -7.87
N GLY A 406 5.84 24.16 -8.60
CA GLY A 406 5.90 23.86 -10.03
C GLY A 406 6.37 25.06 -10.85
N ILE A 407 5.89 26.27 -10.54
CA ILE A 407 6.34 27.51 -11.19
C ILE A 407 7.85 27.70 -11.05
N SER A 408 8.37 27.54 -9.82
CA SER A 408 9.81 27.68 -9.56
C SER A 408 10.64 26.66 -10.35
N LEU A 409 10.25 25.39 -10.33
CA LEU A 409 10.98 24.32 -11.00
C LEU A 409 10.92 24.43 -12.53
N VAL A 410 9.77 24.78 -13.09
CA VAL A 410 9.62 24.97 -14.54
C VAL A 410 10.44 26.16 -15.03
N ASN A 411 10.42 27.29 -14.32
CA ASN A 411 11.24 28.45 -14.69
C ASN A 411 12.73 28.11 -14.68
N GLN A 412 13.22 27.48 -13.59
CA GLN A 412 14.63 27.10 -13.47
C GLN A 412 15.06 26.09 -14.55
N SER A 413 14.21 25.10 -14.84
CA SER A 413 14.44 24.15 -15.92
C SER A 413 14.53 24.84 -17.28
N PHE A 414 13.60 25.74 -17.57
CA PHE A 414 13.58 26.46 -18.83
C PHE A 414 14.78 27.39 -19.00
N GLU A 415 15.18 28.10 -17.94
CA GLU A 415 16.38 28.94 -17.94
C GLU A 415 17.65 28.12 -18.23
N ASN A 416 17.81 26.96 -17.59
CA ASN A 416 18.93 26.05 -17.85
C ASN A 416 18.91 25.52 -19.29
N PHE A 417 17.74 25.14 -19.79
CA PHE A 417 17.54 24.68 -21.16
C PHE A 417 17.93 25.77 -22.19
N VAL A 418 17.43 26.98 -22.00
CA VAL A 418 17.74 28.12 -22.88
C VAL A 418 19.22 28.48 -22.81
N LYS A 419 19.84 28.40 -21.63
CA LYS A 419 21.29 28.60 -21.45
C LYS A 419 22.10 27.55 -22.22
N ALA A 420 21.72 26.27 -22.14
CA ALA A 420 22.35 25.19 -22.90
C ALA A 420 22.27 25.45 -24.41
N LEU A 421 21.08 25.73 -24.94
CA LEU A 421 20.90 26.04 -26.36
C LEU A 421 21.67 27.28 -26.79
N SER A 422 21.71 28.32 -25.94
CA SER A 422 22.42 29.57 -26.22
C SER A 422 23.91 29.31 -26.41
N TRP A 423 24.55 28.62 -25.47
CA TRP A 423 25.97 28.29 -25.59
C TRP A 423 26.25 27.42 -26.81
N MET A 424 25.48 26.34 -27.00
CA MET A 424 25.64 25.44 -28.14
C MET A 424 25.48 26.17 -29.48
N TRP A 425 24.51 27.09 -29.60
CA TRP A 425 24.29 27.84 -30.84
C TRP A 425 25.41 28.85 -31.12
N TYR A 426 25.87 29.63 -30.14
CA TYR A 426 26.92 30.63 -30.38
C TYR A 426 28.30 30.02 -30.60
N VAL A 427 28.64 28.93 -29.90
CA VAL A 427 29.87 28.18 -30.16
C VAL A 427 29.83 27.56 -31.56
N GLU A 428 28.68 27.03 -31.98
CA GLU A 428 28.48 26.54 -33.35
C GLU A 428 28.69 27.64 -34.39
N ARG A 429 28.28 28.88 -34.09
CA ARG A 429 28.47 29.99 -35.00
C ARG A 429 29.96 30.31 -35.25
N GLY A 430 30.75 30.34 -34.19
CA GLY A 430 32.21 30.48 -34.31
C GLY A 430 32.83 29.29 -35.06
N TYR A 431 32.47 28.07 -34.66
CA TYR A 431 33.03 26.84 -35.22
C TYR A 431 32.78 26.69 -36.73
N THR A 432 31.57 27.02 -37.18
CA THR A 432 31.17 26.95 -38.60
C THR A 432 31.63 28.16 -39.41
N GLY A 433 32.13 29.22 -38.76
CA GLY A 433 32.51 30.48 -39.40
C GLY A 433 31.32 31.28 -39.97
N ILE A 434 30.08 30.95 -39.59
CA ILE A 434 28.88 31.71 -39.99
C ILE A 434 28.87 33.10 -39.31
N TYR A 435 29.43 33.21 -38.10
CA TYR A 435 29.57 34.45 -37.35
C TYR A 435 30.71 34.32 -36.35
N GLN A 436 31.56 35.34 -36.24
CA GLN A 436 32.67 35.33 -35.29
C GLN A 436 32.14 35.38 -33.86
N TYR A 437 32.45 34.35 -33.07
CA TYR A 437 32.13 34.30 -31.64
C TYR A 437 33.42 34.11 -30.84
N TYR A 438 33.94 35.22 -30.31
CA TYR A 438 35.27 35.25 -29.67
C TYR A 438 36.33 34.62 -30.59
N ASP A 439 37.16 33.73 -30.04
CA ASP A 439 38.23 33.02 -30.75
C ASP A 439 37.81 31.61 -31.23
N VAL A 440 36.52 31.26 -31.07
CA VAL A 440 36.00 29.95 -31.46
C VAL A 440 36.09 29.76 -32.98
N LYS A 441 36.77 28.69 -33.41
CA LYS A 441 36.93 28.31 -34.82
C LYS A 441 37.18 26.80 -34.96
N CYS A 442 37.04 26.28 -36.18
CA CYS A 442 37.40 24.91 -36.52
C CYS A 442 38.88 24.81 -36.98
N PRO A 443 39.69 23.83 -36.50
CA PRO A 443 39.39 22.91 -35.41
C PRO A 443 39.42 23.63 -34.05
N MET A 444 38.72 23.04 -33.08
CA MET A 444 38.62 23.53 -31.70
C MET A 444 39.59 22.76 -30.80
N ASP A 445 40.22 23.44 -29.85
CA ASP A 445 41.08 22.81 -28.85
C ASP A 445 40.22 22.05 -27.81
N PRO A 446 40.61 20.85 -27.32
CA PRO A 446 39.90 20.16 -26.24
C PRO A 446 39.77 20.96 -24.93
N SER A 447 40.61 21.96 -24.73
CA SER A 447 40.61 22.89 -23.59
C SER A 447 39.90 24.22 -23.90
N ASP A 448 39.22 24.33 -25.05
CA ASP A 448 38.45 25.53 -25.39
C ASP A 448 37.38 25.82 -24.33
N ILE A 449 37.46 27.02 -23.73
CA ILE A 449 36.62 27.39 -22.59
C ILE A 449 35.14 27.53 -22.98
N TYR A 450 34.85 27.89 -24.23
CA TYR A 450 33.47 28.07 -24.68
C TYR A 450 32.82 26.72 -25.02
N ASN A 451 33.60 25.77 -25.57
CA ASN A 451 33.20 24.37 -25.69
C ASN A 451 32.86 23.77 -24.32
N LEU A 452 33.74 23.99 -23.33
CA LEU A 452 33.51 23.54 -21.96
C LEU A 452 32.20 24.10 -21.40
N ARG A 453 32.00 25.42 -21.50
CA ARG A 453 30.78 26.07 -21.01
C ARG A 453 29.52 25.55 -21.71
N ALA A 454 29.57 25.29 -23.01
CA ALA A 454 28.46 24.71 -23.75
C ALA A 454 28.13 23.29 -23.26
N PHE A 455 29.16 22.48 -23.05
CA PHE A 455 29.01 21.11 -22.56
C PHE A 455 28.46 21.07 -21.13
N GLU A 456 29.01 21.88 -20.21
CA GLU A 456 28.56 21.98 -18.83
C GLU A 456 27.12 22.50 -18.72
N ALA A 457 26.76 23.53 -19.51
CA ALA A 457 25.40 24.05 -19.53
C ALA A 457 24.39 22.99 -19.99
N ALA A 458 24.76 22.19 -21.00
CA ALA A 458 23.90 21.12 -21.51
C ALA A 458 23.67 20.02 -20.46
N TYR A 459 24.73 19.54 -19.80
CA TYR A 459 24.59 18.55 -18.73
C TYR A 459 23.88 19.10 -17.50
N ALA A 460 24.12 20.36 -17.12
CA ALA A 460 23.40 20.99 -16.01
C ALA A 460 21.88 21.05 -16.27
N SER A 461 21.48 21.40 -17.50
CA SER A 461 20.06 21.37 -17.89
C SER A 461 19.47 19.97 -17.79
N ILE A 462 20.16 18.96 -18.32
CA ILE A 462 19.67 17.58 -18.33
C ILE A 462 19.61 17.01 -16.92
N ALA A 463 20.65 17.19 -16.10
CA ALA A 463 20.70 16.68 -14.74
C ALA A 463 19.60 17.26 -13.86
N PHE A 464 19.32 18.56 -13.98
CA PHE A 464 18.22 19.20 -13.26
C PHE A 464 16.87 18.56 -13.60
N ASN A 465 16.62 18.32 -14.88
CA ASN A 465 15.39 17.71 -15.37
C ASN A 465 15.29 16.22 -15.00
N ALA A 466 16.39 15.48 -15.10
CA ALA A 466 16.47 14.06 -14.76
C ALA A 466 16.13 13.80 -13.29
N ARG A 467 16.61 14.66 -12.38
CA ARG A 467 16.25 14.59 -10.95
C ARG A 467 14.75 14.73 -10.74
N ILE A 468 14.11 15.72 -11.37
CA ILE A 468 12.66 15.93 -11.25
C ILE A 468 11.89 14.72 -11.77
N ILE A 469 12.29 14.13 -12.90
CA ILE A 469 11.66 12.94 -13.47
C ILE A 469 11.77 11.74 -12.50
N LYS A 470 12.92 11.56 -11.85
CA LYS A 470 13.15 10.51 -10.85
C LYS A 470 12.28 10.71 -9.60
N GLU A 471 12.23 11.94 -9.08
CA GLU A 471 11.37 12.32 -7.95
C GLU A 471 9.88 12.11 -8.28
N ALA A 472 9.43 12.52 -9.47
CA ALA A 472 8.06 12.36 -9.94
C ALA A 472 7.65 10.90 -10.10
N THR A 473 8.58 10.05 -10.57
CA THR A 473 8.36 8.60 -10.69
C THR A 473 8.17 7.98 -9.30
N SER A 474 9.02 8.35 -8.34
CA SER A 474 8.94 7.87 -6.94
C SER A 474 7.66 8.33 -6.24
N ALA A 475 7.21 9.56 -6.52
CA ALA A 475 5.97 10.14 -5.99
C ALA A 475 4.69 9.75 -6.75
N ASN A 476 4.78 8.87 -7.76
CA ASN A 476 3.67 8.50 -8.65
C ASN A 476 2.95 9.74 -9.26
N LEU A 477 3.73 10.72 -9.72
CA LEU A 477 3.29 12.00 -10.29
C LEU A 477 3.77 12.16 -11.74
N GLN A 478 3.48 11.17 -12.57
CA GLN A 478 4.00 11.07 -13.93
C GLN A 478 3.57 12.23 -14.85
N GLU A 479 2.47 12.94 -14.52
CA GLU A 479 2.00 14.11 -15.26
C GLU A 479 3.04 15.26 -15.37
N VAL A 480 4.09 15.23 -14.53
CA VAL A 480 5.19 16.19 -14.52
C VAL A 480 6.17 15.94 -15.68
N ASN A 481 6.40 14.67 -16.03
CA ASN A 481 7.55 14.24 -16.84
C ASN A 481 7.59 14.75 -18.29
N PRO A 482 6.48 14.83 -19.06
CA PRO A 482 6.53 15.11 -20.50
C PRO A 482 7.28 16.39 -20.88
N TYR A 483 7.09 17.46 -20.11
CA TYR A 483 7.76 18.73 -20.32
C TYR A 483 9.29 18.59 -20.21
N PHE A 484 9.77 17.99 -19.13
CA PHE A 484 11.21 17.83 -18.87
C PHE A 484 11.87 16.86 -19.86
N ILE A 485 11.17 15.78 -20.24
CA ILE A 485 11.63 14.83 -21.26
C ILE A 485 11.82 15.54 -22.60
N LEU A 486 10.88 16.41 -23.01
CA LEU A 486 11.01 17.16 -24.26
C LEU A 486 12.24 18.07 -24.26
N LEU A 487 12.51 18.78 -23.16
CA LEU A 487 13.69 19.65 -23.07
C LEU A 487 14.99 18.85 -23.12
N ASN A 488 15.06 17.71 -22.43
CA ASN A 488 16.21 16.81 -22.46
C ASN A 488 16.41 16.24 -23.87
N ALA A 489 15.34 15.81 -24.53
CA ALA A 489 15.39 15.28 -25.90
C ALA A 489 15.97 16.28 -26.90
N ILE A 490 15.55 17.55 -26.83
CA ILE A 490 16.09 18.62 -27.68
C ILE A 490 17.57 18.84 -27.38
N THR A 491 17.94 18.89 -26.09
CA THR A 491 19.31 19.12 -25.64
C THR A 491 20.23 17.98 -26.06
N TYR A 492 19.88 16.72 -25.79
CA TYR A 492 20.64 15.55 -26.21
C TYR A 492 20.82 15.47 -27.72
N THR A 493 19.76 15.75 -28.50
CA THR A 493 19.86 15.73 -29.96
C THR A 493 20.91 16.73 -30.46
N ASP A 494 20.93 17.94 -29.89
CA ASP A 494 21.92 18.97 -30.25
C ASP A 494 23.33 18.62 -29.73
N MET A 495 23.42 17.98 -28.57
CA MET A 495 24.69 17.49 -28.03
C MET A 495 25.29 16.39 -28.91
N VAL A 496 24.49 15.42 -29.38
CA VAL A 496 24.98 14.35 -30.28
C VAL A 496 25.48 14.95 -31.59
N ASP A 497 24.81 15.98 -32.12
CA ASP A 497 25.30 16.69 -33.30
C ASP A 497 26.67 17.36 -33.08
N LYS A 498 27.02 17.70 -31.85
CA LYS A 498 28.27 18.41 -31.54
C LYS A 498 29.35 17.45 -31.12
N TRP A 499 29.11 16.67 -30.08
CA TRP A 499 30.10 15.83 -29.41
C TRP A 499 30.02 14.35 -29.78
N GLY A 500 28.94 13.89 -30.42
CA GLY A 500 28.79 12.50 -30.83
C GLY A 500 28.56 11.56 -29.65
N ARG A 501 29.64 11.02 -29.06
CA ARG A 501 29.57 10.08 -27.93
C ARG A 501 29.43 10.82 -26.62
N ILE A 502 28.27 10.70 -25.99
CA ILE A 502 27.89 11.39 -24.75
C ILE A 502 27.18 10.40 -23.81
N GLY A 503 27.04 10.76 -22.53
CA GLY A 503 26.39 9.89 -21.54
C GLY A 503 24.93 10.25 -21.28
N LEU A 504 24.14 9.24 -20.91
CA LEU A 504 22.73 9.38 -20.54
C LEU A 504 22.58 9.58 -19.03
N THR A 505 22.40 10.82 -18.61
CA THR A 505 22.29 11.22 -17.20
C THR A 505 21.17 10.47 -16.46
N GLU A 506 20.02 10.27 -17.12
CA GLU A 506 18.85 9.55 -16.58
C GLU A 506 19.13 8.09 -16.24
N LEU A 507 20.19 7.49 -16.79
CA LEU A 507 20.59 6.10 -16.54
C LEU A 507 21.67 5.97 -15.45
N SER A 508 22.10 7.08 -14.85
CA SER A 508 23.12 7.07 -13.78
C SER A 508 22.54 6.55 -12.48
N GLN A 509 23.32 5.78 -11.71
CA GLN A 509 22.84 5.17 -10.47
C GLN A 509 22.56 6.23 -9.39
N ASN A 510 23.42 7.24 -9.29
CA ASN A 510 23.27 8.37 -8.38
C ASN A 510 23.58 9.71 -9.10
N GLU A 511 23.28 10.84 -8.45
CA GLU A 511 23.44 12.19 -9.03
C GLU A 511 24.90 12.68 -9.09
N PHE A 512 25.83 11.95 -8.48
CA PHE A 512 27.25 12.30 -8.39
C PHE A 512 28.12 11.52 -9.38
N ASP A 513 27.60 10.42 -9.93
CA ASP A 513 28.30 9.61 -10.92
C ASP A 513 28.30 10.28 -12.29
N ALA A 514 29.44 10.28 -12.96
CA ALA A 514 29.49 10.64 -14.37
C ALA A 514 28.72 9.58 -15.18
N PRO A 515 27.79 9.99 -16.09
CA PRO A 515 27.02 9.02 -16.87
C PRO A 515 27.94 8.20 -17.76
N HIS A 516 27.60 6.92 -17.97
CA HIS A 516 28.35 6.06 -18.88
C HIS A 516 28.32 6.63 -20.30
N GLN A 517 29.49 6.70 -20.97
CA GLN A 517 29.60 7.27 -22.32
C GLN A 517 29.01 6.30 -23.36
N GLU A 518 27.98 6.74 -24.06
CA GLU A 518 27.27 5.94 -25.05
C GLU A 518 27.61 6.34 -26.49
N SER A 519 27.27 5.46 -27.43
CA SER A 519 27.34 5.80 -28.85
C SER A 519 26.29 6.85 -29.22
N ALA A 520 26.56 7.65 -30.25
CA ALA A 520 25.61 8.62 -30.78
C ALA A 520 24.26 7.97 -31.14
N GLU A 521 24.30 6.77 -31.75
CA GLU A 521 23.09 6.03 -32.11
C GLU A 521 22.30 5.60 -30.86
N THR A 522 22.97 5.04 -29.85
CA THR A 522 22.32 4.62 -28.59
C THR A 522 21.58 5.78 -27.94
N VAL A 523 22.24 6.95 -27.82
CA VAL A 523 21.63 8.15 -27.23
C VAL A 523 20.42 8.61 -28.05
N LEU A 524 20.54 8.69 -29.38
CA LEU A 524 19.44 9.12 -30.24
C LEU A 524 18.27 8.12 -30.24
N ARG A 525 18.53 6.82 -30.13
CA ARG A 525 17.49 5.78 -29.97
C ARG A 525 16.75 5.93 -28.65
N TYR A 526 17.47 6.19 -27.56
CA TYR A 526 16.87 6.52 -26.27
C TYR A 526 15.98 7.76 -26.38
N VAL A 527 16.50 8.85 -26.94
CA VAL A 527 15.75 10.10 -27.14
C VAL A 527 14.50 9.89 -28.00
N LYS A 528 14.60 9.14 -29.11
CA LYS A 528 13.47 8.78 -29.98
C LYS A 528 12.39 8.05 -29.18
N TYR A 529 12.77 7.03 -28.41
CA TYR A 529 11.84 6.27 -27.57
C TYR A 529 11.16 7.15 -26.50
N SER A 530 11.93 8.00 -25.82
CA SER A 530 11.40 8.93 -24.82
C SER A 530 10.42 9.94 -25.42
N LEU A 531 10.70 10.47 -26.62
CA LEU A 531 9.78 11.37 -27.33
C LEU A 531 8.49 10.67 -27.77
N ASP A 532 8.59 9.44 -28.29
CA ASP A 532 7.43 8.68 -28.73
C ASP A 532 6.48 8.38 -27.55
N GLY A 533 7.02 8.11 -26.36
CA GLY A 533 6.25 7.87 -25.13
C GLY A 533 5.47 9.07 -24.57
N ILE A 534 5.71 10.29 -25.07
CA ILE A 534 5.06 11.52 -24.58
C ILE A 534 4.24 12.25 -25.65
N ALA A 535 3.99 11.61 -26.81
CA ALA A 535 3.35 12.22 -27.97
C ALA A 535 1.94 12.80 -27.71
N ASP A 536 1.18 12.16 -26.83
CA ASP A 536 -0.22 12.50 -26.55
C ASP A 536 -0.39 13.55 -25.45
N GLU A 537 0.71 13.99 -24.83
CA GLU A 537 0.69 14.92 -23.72
C GLU A 537 0.68 16.40 -24.14
N PHE A 538 1.03 16.67 -25.40
CA PHE A 538 1.10 18.03 -25.93
C PHE A 538 -0.16 18.42 -26.70
N LYS A 539 -0.52 19.70 -26.62
CA LYS A 539 -1.75 20.24 -27.25
C LYS A 539 -1.48 20.80 -28.64
N GLU A 540 -2.46 20.62 -29.53
CA GLU A 540 -2.51 21.23 -30.88
C GLU A 540 -2.76 22.74 -30.79
N LYS A 541 -1.69 23.51 -30.61
CA LYS A 541 -1.76 24.98 -30.54
C LYS A 541 -0.45 25.61 -30.98
N LYS A 542 -0.52 26.90 -31.35
CA LYS A 542 0.70 27.71 -31.48
C LYS A 542 1.26 28.00 -30.08
N LEU A 543 2.58 27.95 -29.94
CA LEU A 543 3.24 28.49 -28.75
C LEU A 543 3.26 30.02 -28.85
N GLY A 544 2.68 30.69 -27.84
CA GLY A 544 2.72 32.15 -27.73
C GLY A 544 4.11 32.65 -27.35
N ALA A 545 4.23 33.96 -27.09
CA ALA A 545 5.40 34.49 -26.39
C ALA A 545 5.49 33.81 -25.02
N ILE A 546 6.68 33.34 -24.62
CA ILE A 546 6.87 32.68 -23.33
C ILE A 546 6.98 33.77 -22.27
N THR A 547 5.86 34.05 -21.59
CA THR A 547 5.78 35.13 -20.59
C THR A 547 5.71 34.63 -19.16
N ASN A 548 5.38 33.35 -18.96
CA ASN A 548 5.26 32.74 -17.63
C ASN A 548 5.48 31.20 -17.65
N ALA A 549 5.62 30.62 -16.46
CA ALA A 549 5.87 29.19 -16.26
C ALA A 549 4.76 28.28 -16.82
N ASN A 550 3.49 28.66 -16.68
CA ASN A 550 2.38 27.82 -17.15
C ASN A 550 2.35 27.71 -18.68
N GLU A 551 2.64 28.80 -19.39
CA GLU A 551 2.80 28.78 -20.85
C GLU A 551 3.97 27.90 -21.27
N THR A 552 5.09 28.00 -20.55
CA THR A 552 6.30 27.21 -20.79
C THR A 552 6.04 25.72 -20.60
N PHE A 553 5.42 25.34 -19.48
CA PHE A 553 5.08 23.96 -19.15
C PHE A 553 4.08 23.37 -20.15
N ASN A 554 3.12 24.17 -20.61
CA ASN A 554 2.15 23.80 -21.63
C ASN A 554 2.72 24.02 -23.05
N MET A 555 3.87 23.41 -23.33
CA MET A 555 4.57 23.49 -24.61
C MET A 555 3.67 23.00 -25.78
N SER A 556 3.86 23.57 -26.98
CA SER A 556 3.10 23.16 -28.17
C SER A 556 3.51 21.78 -28.67
N LYS A 557 2.54 21.00 -29.18
CA LYS A 557 2.79 19.73 -29.88
C LYS A 557 3.71 19.91 -31.09
N ASP A 558 3.79 21.09 -31.69
CA ASP A 558 4.67 21.34 -32.84
C ASP A 558 6.14 21.46 -32.44
N VAL A 559 6.45 21.87 -31.19
CA VAL A 559 7.82 21.82 -30.64
C VAL A 559 8.25 20.36 -30.48
N TRP A 560 7.35 19.50 -30.00
CA TRP A 560 7.59 18.06 -29.93
C TRP A 560 7.72 17.41 -31.32
N ARG A 561 6.89 17.79 -32.31
CA ARG A 561 6.96 17.26 -33.68
C ARG A 561 8.31 17.57 -34.33
N ILE A 562 8.77 18.82 -34.26
CA ILE A 562 10.05 19.19 -34.86
C ILE A 562 11.23 18.56 -34.11
N ALA A 563 11.18 18.43 -32.77
CA ALA A 563 12.17 17.66 -32.01
C ALA A 563 12.20 16.18 -32.45
N SER A 564 11.03 15.57 -32.67
CA SER A 564 10.87 14.19 -33.15
C SER A 564 11.36 13.98 -34.58
N ALA A 565 11.19 14.97 -35.45
CA ALA A 565 11.77 14.97 -36.80
C ALA A 565 13.30 15.10 -36.73
N ASN A 566 13.80 15.97 -35.84
CA ASN A 566 15.21 16.27 -35.68
C ASN A 566 16.03 15.08 -35.17
N VAL A 567 15.51 14.29 -34.22
CA VAL A 567 16.18 13.06 -33.75
C VAL A 567 16.23 12.00 -34.86
N ARG A 568 15.16 11.86 -35.65
CA ARG A 568 15.11 10.93 -36.80
C ARG A 568 16.05 11.34 -37.92
N MET A 569 16.16 12.64 -38.19
CA MET A 569 17.17 13.16 -39.12
C MET A 569 18.60 12.93 -38.62
N ALA A 570 18.85 13.00 -37.32
CA ALA A 570 20.15 12.66 -36.72
C ALA A 570 20.46 11.15 -36.80
N LEU A 571 19.44 10.29 -36.76
CA LEU A 571 19.54 8.84 -36.99
C LEU A 571 19.66 8.46 -38.48
N ASN A 572 19.68 9.44 -39.39
CA ASN A 572 19.63 9.22 -40.85
C ASN A 572 18.37 8.47 -41.31
N GLU A 573 17.21 8.78 -40.70
CA GLU A 573 15.89 8.21 -40.99
C GLU A 573 14.92 9.26 -41.56
N PRO A 574 15.21 9.84 -42.75
CA PRO A 574 14.43 10.96 -43.29
C PRO A 574 12.96 10.61 -43.55
N SER A 575 12.67 9.40 -44.02
CA SER A 575 11.29 8.94 -44.26
C SER A 575 10.45 8.92 -42.99
N GLU A 576 11.05 8.64 -41.83
CA GLU A 576 10.34 8.66 -40.54
C GLU A 576 10.17 10.09 -40.00
N ALA A 577 11.01 11.04 -40.40
CA ALA A 577 10.89 12.44 -39.99
C ALA A 577 9.74 13.17 -40.72
N MET A 578 9.47 12.79 -41.98
CA MET A 578 8.49 13.45 -42.85
C MET A 578 7.08 13.58 -42.24
N PRO A 579 6.46 12.55 -41.63
CA PRO A 579 5.09 12.69 -41.08
C PRO A 579 4.97 13.82 -40.05
N TYR A 580 5.95 13.98 -39.17
CA TYR A 580 5.95 15.03 -38.15
C TYR A 580 6.03 16.43 -38.75
N LEU A 581 6.86 16.59 -39.78
CA LEU A 581 7.00 17.87 -40.50
C LEU A 581 5.75 18.19 -41.33
N GLN A 582 5.18 17.17 -41.97
CA GLN A 582 3.99 17.30 -42.80
C GLN A 582 2.79 17.76 -41.96
N GLU A 583 2.61 17.20 -40.76
CA GLU A 583 1.58 17.63 -39.81
C GLU A 583 1.71 19.13 -39.44
N ILE A 584 2.93 19.64 -39.25
CA ILE A 584 3.13 21.08 -38.97
C ILE A 584 2.70 21.91 -40.19
N ILE A 585 3.09 21.49 -41.40
CA ILE A 585 2.75 22.18 -42.66
C ILE A 585 1.22 22.19 -42.87
N ASP A 586 0.58 21.04 -42.70
CA ASP A 586 -0.86 20.86 -42.96
C ASP A 586 -1.72 21.55 -41.91
N SER A 587 -1.20 21.77 -40.69
CA SER A 587 -1.90 22.50 -39.64
C SER A 587 -2.25 23.95 -39.99
N ARG A 588 -1.47 24.56 -40.90
CA ARG A 588 -1.57 26.00 -41.28
C ARG A 588 -1.49 26.97 -40.08
N ARG A 589 -0.93 26.55 -38.95
CA ARG A 589 -0.75 27.38 -37.75
C ARG A 589 0.36 28.43 -37.89
N TYR A 590 1.26 28.23 -38.87
CA TYR A 590 2.42 29.08 -39.09
C TYR A 590 2.47 29.59 -40.53
N ALA A 591 3.11 30.74 -40.70
CA ALA A 591 3.33 31.35 -42.01
C ALA A 591 4.71 31.98 -42.08
N LEU A 592 5.34 31.90 -43.27
CA LEU A 592 6.63 32.51 -43.53
C LEU A 592 6.55 34.05 -43.38
N SER A 593 7.55 34.60 -42.72
CA SER A 593 7.75 36.04 -42.52
C SER A 593 9.03 36.51 -43.24
N ALA A 594 9.08 37.78 -43.61
CA ALA A 594 10.27 38.37 -44.24
C ALA A 594 11.41 38.59 -43.23
N GLY A 595 12.65 38.51 -43.72
CA GLY A 595 13.85 38.78 -42.93
C GLY A 595 14.17 37.75 -41.85
N ASN A 596 15.13 38.13 -40.99
CA ASN A 596 15.57 37.33 -39.85
C ASN A 596 14.55 37.41 -38.72
N GLU A 597 14.35 36.30 -38.01
CA GLU A 597 13.35 36.17 -36.95
C GLU A 597 13.92 36.59 -35.58
N TYR A 598 14.40 37.84 -35.50
CA TYR A 598 14.89 38.43 -34.24
C TYR A 598 13.75 38.68 -33.23
N GLU A 599 12.52 38.79 -33.71
CA GLU A 599 11.33 38.87 -32.87
C GLU A 599 10.39 37.71 -33.20
N SER A 600 9.64 37.26 -32.19
CA SER A 600 8.61 36.24 -32.38
C SER A 600 7.56 36.73 -33.39
N ASN A 601 7.23 35.89 -34.36
CA ASN A 601 6.33 36.24 -35.47
C ASN A 601 5.47 35.06 -35.94
N SER A 602 4.85 35.18 -37.11
CA SER A 602 3.99 34.14 -37.69
C SER A 602 4.71 32.81 -37.95
N GLY A 603 6.03 32.83 -38.15
CA GLY A 603 6.86 31.66 -38.41
C GLY A 603 7.50 31.03 -37.16
N SER A 604 7.40 31.67 -35.99
CA SER A 604 8.07 31.19 -34.78
C SER A 604 7.34 29.98 -34.17
N ILE A 605 8.09 28.88 -33.94
CA ILE A 605 7.60 27.66 -33.27
C ILE A 605 8.16 27.59 -31.85
N LEU A 606 9.48 27.80 -31.68
CA LEU A 606 10.16 27.97 -30.40
C LEU A 606 11.10 29.17 -30.51
N HIS A 607 10.68 30.29 -29.93
CA HIS A 607 11.47 31.53 -29.90
C HIS A 607 11.81 31.86 -28.44
N VAL A 608 13.09 32.08 -28.16
CA VAL A 608 13.60 32.27 -26.80
C VAL A 608 14.55 33.46 -26.73
N LYS A 609 14.64 34.09 -25.56
CA LYS A 609 15.69 35.07 -25.26
C LYS A 609 17.00 34.31 -25.06
N VAL A 610 18.09 34.74 -25.70
CA VAL A 610 19.43 34.18 -25.46
C VAL A 610 19.83 34.51 -24.03
N SER A 611 20.49 33.56 -23.36
CA SER A 611 20.99 33.79 -22.01
C SER A 611 21.95 34.98 -21.97
N ASP A 612 21.76 35.91 -21.04
CA ASP A 612 22.49 37.18 -21.02
C ASP A 612 24.01 36.97 -20.81
N GLU A 613 24.42 35.87 -20.16
CA GLU A 613 25.83 35.47 -20.03
C GLU A 613 26.47 34.99 -21.34
N VAL A 614 25.67 34.56 -22.32
CA VAL A 614 26.15 34.14 -23.65
C VAL A 614 26.20 35.34 -24.57
N MET A 615 25.05 36.01 -24.71
CA MET A 615 24.93 37.24 -25.50
C MET A 615 23.69 38.06 -25.09
N SER A 616 23.90 39.06 -24.25
CA SER A 616 22.85 39.94 -23.71
C SER A 616 22.01 40.62 -24.77
N GLY A 617 20.68 40.62 -24.58
CA GLY A 617 19.71 41.31 -25.43
C GLY A 617 19.43 40.64 -26.78
N HIS A 618 20.01 39.47 -27.03
CA HIS A 618 19.77 38.70 -28.25
C HIS A 618 18.62 37.70 -28.05
N THR A 619 18.04 37.27 -29.16
CA THR A 619 16.99 36.24 -29.22
C THR A 619 17.39 35.14 -30.19
N MET A 620 16.68 34.01 -30.11
CA MET A 620 16.89 32.84 -30.94
C MET A 620 15.54 32.24 -31.33
N SER A 621 15.23 32.25 -32.62
CA SER A 621 14.17 31.41 -33.19
C SER A 621 14.72 30.00 -33.35
N TYR A 622 14.75 29.23 -32.24
CA TYR A 622 15.39 27.91 -32.21
C TYR A 622 14.70 26.94 -33.17
N TYR A 623 13.37 26.96 -33.17
CA TYR A 623 12.54 26.29 -34.16
C TYR A 623 11.64 27.29 -34.86
N SER A 624 11.63 27.22 -36.19
CA SER A 624 10.83 28.08 -37.06
C SER A 624 10.15 27.28 -38.15
N TYR A 625 9.10 27.86 -38.73
CA TYR A 625 8.42 27.28 -39.89
C TYR A 625 9.33 27.23 -41.12
N ALA A 626 10.25 28.18 -41.26
CA ALA A 626 11.28 28.11 -42.30
C ALA A 626 12.18 26.88 -42.10
N ASP A 627 12.57 26.55 -40.86
CA ASP A 627 13.33 25.33 -40.57
C ASP A 627 12.54 24.06 -40.90
N VAL A 628 11.24 24.01 -40.57
CA VAL A 628 10.36 22.88 -40.94
C VAL A 628 10.36 22.63 -42.45
N LEU A 629 10.20 23.68 -43.26
CA LEU A 629 10.17 23.56 -44.71
C LEU A 629 11.53 23.14 -45.29
N LEU A 630 12.63 23.65 -44.75
CA LEU A 630 13.98 23.28 -45.19
C LEU A 630 14.34 21.86 -44.77
N LEU A 631 13.94 21.43 -43.57
CA LEU A 631 14.15 20.05 -43.10
C LEU A 631 13.30 19.06 -43.91
N MET A 632 12.06 19.44 -44.27
CA MET A 632 11.23 18.66 -45.19
C MET A 632 11.85 18.59 -46.59
N ALA A 633 12.44 19.69 -47.06
CA ALA A 633 13.18 19.69 -48.32
C ALA A 633 14.40 18.74 -48.27
N GLU A 634 15.15 18.72 -47.16
CA GLU A 634 16.24 17.77 -46.93
C GLU A 634 15.73 16.31 -46.97
N CYS A 635 14.59 16.02 -46.33
CA CYS A 635 13.94 14.71 -46.41
C CYS A 635 13.57 14.33 -47.84
N HIS A 636 13.02 15.28 -48.62
CA HIS A 636 12.70 15.06 -50.02
C HIS A 636 13.93 14.83 -50.89
N ILE A 637 15.06 15.47 -50.62
CA ILE A 637 16.34 15.18 -51.29
C ILE A 637 16.76 13.75 -50.99
N ALA A 638 16.77 13.36 -49.71
CA ALA A 638 17.19 12.03 -49.29
C ALA A 638 16.26 10.91 -49.81
N THR A 639 14.98 11.21 -50.02
CA THR A 639 13.98 10.30 -50.59
C THR A 639 13.80 10.45 -52.10
N SER A 640 14.76 11.09 -52.79
CA SER A 640 14.80 11.21 -54.26
C SER A 640 13.63 11.98 -54.90
N ASN A 641 13.03 12.93 -54.18
CA ASN A 641 11.98 13.84 -54.67
C ASN A 641 12.47 15.29 -54.79
N ALA A 642 13.41 15.51 -55.71
CA ALA A 642 14.07 16.80 -55.90
C ALA A 642 13.08 17.95 -56.24
N GLN A 643 11.99 17.67 -56.96
CA GLN A 643 11.01 18.67 -57.36
C GLN A 643 10.27 19.26 -56.15
N LYS A 644 9.84 18.42 -55.21
CA LYS A 644 9.21 18.89 -53.96
C LYS A 644 10.21 19.65 -53.10
N ALA A 645 11.45 19.18 -53.01
CA ALA A 645 12.50 19.90 -52.31
C ALA A 645 12.71 21.31 -52.88
N SER A 646 12.88 21.45 -54.20
CA SER A 646 13.04 22.76 -54.86
C SER A 646 11.85 23.68 -54.62
N SER A 647 10.62 23.15 -54.62
CA SER A 647 9.42 23.94 -54.32
C SER A 647 9.44 24.55 -52.91
N LEU A 648 9.77 23.75 -51.90
CA LEU A 648 9.85 24.20 -50.50
C LEU A 648 10.97 25.22 -50.30
N ILE A 649 12.15 24.95 -50.88
CA ILE A 649 13.31 25.86 -50.83
C ILE A 649 12.96 27.22 -51.45
N ASN A 650 12.35 27.22 -52.64
CA ASN A 650 11.94 28.44 -53.33
C ASN A 650 10.89 29.24 -52.54
N GLN A 651 9.98 28.57 -51.83
CA GLN A 651 9.01 29.23 -50.96
C GLN A 651 9.71 29.99 -49.82
N VAL A 652 10.65 29.33 -49.13
CA VAL A 652 11.43 29.96 -48.04
C VAL A 652 12.30 31.10 -48.59
N ALA A 653 13.05 30.84 -49.66
CA ALA A 653 13.92 31.81 -50.32
C ALA A 653 13.18 33.08 -50.72
N LYS A 654 12.03 32.93 -51.39
CA LYS A 654 11.18 34.04 -51.80
C LYS A 654 10.67 34.85 -50.61
N ALA A 655 10.17 34.17 -49.57
CA ALA A 655 9.65 34.86 -48.39
C ALA A 655 10.74 35.61 -47.63
N LYS A 656 11.96 35.05 -47.58
CA LYS A 656 13.11 35.61 -46.86
C LYS A 656 13.93 36.60 -47.69
N GLY A 657 13.65 36.75 -48.99
CA GLY A 657 14.39 37.64 -49.89
C GLY A 657 15.80 37.14 -50.22
N ILE A 658 16.02 35.83 -50.21
CA ILE A 658 17.33 35.19 -50.42
C ILE A 658 17.37 34.61 -51.83
N SER A 659 18.43 34.92 -52.59
CA SER A 659 18.65 34.33 -53.91
C SER A 659 19.11 32.87 -53.82
N VAL A 660 18.64 32.04 -54.75
CA VAL A 660 18.94 30.62 -54.86
C VAL A 660 19.51 30.28 -56.23
N SER A 661 20.38 29.29 -56.27
CA SER A 661 21.16 28.84 -57.44
C SER A 661 20.47 27.73 -58.25
N GLY A 662 19.50 27.03 -57.65
CA GLY A 662 18.85 25.85 -58.21
C GLY A 662 19.49 24.52 -57.75
N ASP A 663 20.63 24.57 -57.05
CA ASP A 663 21.22 23.41 -56.39
C ASP A 663 20.63 23.30 -54.97
N ASN A 664 19.68 22.38 -54.80
CA ASN A 664 18.89 22.26 -53.58
C ASN A 664 19.74 22.23 -52.29
N VAL A 665 20.85 21.49 -52.26
CA VAL A 665 21.69 21.38 -51.06
C VAL A 665 22.45 22.68 -50.81
N LYS A 666 23.02 23.29 -51.85
CA LYS A 666 23.70 24.59 -51.73
C LYS A 666 22.73 25.73 -51.35
N ASP A 667 21.51 25.65 -51.84
CA ASP A 667 20.47 26.65 -51.57
C ASP A 667 19.99 26.57 -50.12
N ILE A 668 19.71 25.37 -49.60
CA ILE A 668 19.43 25.17 -48.17
C ILE A 668 20.60 25.69 -47.32
N ASN A 669 21.85 25.37 -47.72
CA ASN A 669 23.05 25.85 -47.03
C ASN A 669 23.12 27.38 -46.99
N ASN A 670 22.89 28.05 -48.12
CA ASN A 670 22.92 29.50 -48.23
C ASN A 670 21.83 30.15 -47.36
N ILE A 671 20.60 29.63 -47.43
CA ILE A 671 19.47 30.14 -46.63
C ILE A 671 19.77 30.00 -45.14
N ARG A 672 20.16 28.80 -44.68
CA ARG A 672 20.51 28.57 -43.27
C ARG A 672 21.64 29.49 -42.80
N LYS A 673 22.63 29.73 -43.66
CA LYS A 673 23.76 30.64 -43.38
C LYS A 673 23.31 32.09 -43.19
N GLN A 674 22.52 32.63 -44.11
CA GLN A 674 22.08 34.03 -44.05
C GLN A 674 21.11 34.31 -42.90
N LEU A 675 20.34 33.30 -42.51
CA LEU A 675 19.35 33.39 -41.43
C LEU A 675 19.91 33.01 -40.05
N PHE A 676 21.20 32.66 -39.95
CA PHE A 676 21.84 32.17 -38.72
C PHE A 676 21.09 31.01 -38.05
N MET A 677 20.52 30.11 -38.86
CA MET A 677 19.64 29.05 -38.34
C MET A 677 20.40 28.09 -37.40
N PRO A 678 19.82 27.69 -36.27
CA PRO A 678 20.38 26.66 -35.40
C PRO A 678 20.60 25.32 -36.11
N ARG A 679 21.46 24.49 -35.52
CA ARG A 679 21.85 23.17 -36.05
C ARG A 679 22.37 23.25 -37.48
N TYR A 680 23.02 24.36 -37.85
CA TYR A 680 23.65 24.58 -39.15
C TYR A 680 24.80 23.61 -39.35
N PHE A 681 25.58 23.36 -38.31
CA PHE A 681 26.65 22.36 -38.33
C PHE A 681 26.13 20.96 -38.64
N ALA A 682 25.03 20.54 -38.00
CA ALA A 682 24.40 19.25 -38.25
C ALA A 682 24.00 19.08 -39.73
N PHE A 683 23.36 20.10 -40.31
CA PHE A 683 23.01 20.11 -41.74
C PHE A 683 24.24 20.00 -42.64
N GLN A 684 25.29 20.78 -42.37
CA GLN A 684 26.52 20.73 -43.16
C GLN A 684 27.16 19.34 -43.13
N LYS A 685 27.21 18.70 -41.96
CA LYS A 685 27.78 17.36 -41.80
C LYS A 685 27.03 16.29 -42.59
N ARG A 686 25.70 16.26 -42.49
CA ARG A 686 24.87 15.29 -43.23
C ARG A 686 25.04 15.43 -44.74
N ASN A 687 25.33 16.64 -45.22
CA ASN A 687 25.45 16.95 -46.64
C ASN A 687 26.90 17.14 -47.14
N ASN A 688 27.90 16.74 -46.34
CA ASN A 688 29.32 16.85 -46.66
C ASN A 688 29.78 18.26 -47.08
N LEU A 689 29.28 19.28 -46.38
CA LEU A 689 29.66 20.69 -46.55
C LEU A 689 30.66 21.13 -45.46
N GLY A 690 31.11 22.39 -45.54
CA GLY A 690 31.96 23.02 -44.50
C GLY A 690 33.45 22.70 -44.57
N ALA A 691 33.88 21.81 -45.48
CA ALA A 691 35.28 21.42 -45.68
C ALA A 691 35.97 20.84 -44.41
N TYR A 692 35.20 20.18 -43.55
CA TYR A 692 35.71 19.50 -42.35
C TYR A 692 36.52 18.27 -42.70
N THR A 693 37.70 18.12 -42.10
CA THR A 693 38.36 16.82 -42.01
C THR A 693 37.57 15.87 -41.11
N SER A 694 37.83 14.56 -41.18
CA SER A 694 36.99 13.56 -40.51
C SER A 694 36.81 13.78 -39.01
N TYR A 695 37.86 14.16 -38.27
CA TYR A 695 37.78 14.42 -36.83
C TYR A 695 37.05 15.74 -36.49
N GLN A 696 37.08 16.72 -37.40
CA GLN A 696 36.41 18.02 -37.25
C GLN A 696 34.89 17.94 -37.45
N LYS A 697 34.35 16.77 -37.80
CA LYS A 697 32.90 16.53 -37.84
C LYS A 697 32.29 16.38 -36.43
N LEU A 698 33.11 16.39 -35.38
CA LEU A 698 32.69 16.47 -33.99
C LEU A 698 33.54 17.50 -33.27
N TRP A 699 33.00 18.12 -32.23
CA TRP A 699 33.75 18.92 -31.27
C TRP A 699 34.52 17.97 -30.33
N PRO A 700 35.69 18.38 -29.81
CA PRO A 700 36.36 17.59 -28.80
C PRO A 700 35.50 17.51 -27.53
N ILE A 701 35.53 16.35 -26.86
CA ILE A 701 35.04 16.25 -25.48
C ILE A 701 35.94 17.13 -24.61
N PRO A 702 35.38 18.03 -23.76
CA PRO A 702 36.19 18.91 -22.93
C PRO A 702 37.15 18.12 -22.03
N THR A 703 38.41 18.57 -21.93
CA THR A 703 39.44 17.88 -21.14
C THR A 703 39.04 17.71 -19.66
N SER A 704 38.32 18.68 -19.08
CA SER A 704 37.82 18.57 -17.70
C SER A 704 36.82 17.42 -17.51
N GLN A 705 35.96 17.15 -18.50
CA GLN A 705 35.04 16.02 -18.46
C GLN A 705 35.81 14.69 -18.49
N LEU A 706 36.85 14.58 -19.32
CA LEU A 706 37.69 13.37 -19.37
C LEU A 706 38.46 13.14 -18.07
N ASN A 707 38.88 14.23 -17.40
CA ASN A 707 39.52 14.15 -16.09
C ASN A 707 38.55 13.71 -14.99
N MET A 708 37.27 14.11 -15.08
CA MET A 708 36.24 13.72 -14.11
C MET A 708 35.75 12.28 -14.35
N ALA A 709 35.51 11.92 -15.61
CA ALA A 709 34.93 10.66 -16.02
C ALA A 709 35.99 9.78 -16.69
N HIS A 710 36.82 9.10 -15.89
CA HIS A 710 37.97 8.31 -16.35
C HIS A 710 37.64 7.19 -17.37
N SER A 711 36.38 6.75 -17.45
CA SER A 711 35.92 5.76 -18.43
C SER A 711 35.60 6.35 -19.80
N TRP A 712 35.52 7.68 -19.92
CA TRP A 712 35.23 8.35 -21.16
C TRP A 712 36.46 8.41 -22.06
N THR A 713 36.20 8.44 -23.36
CA THR A 713 37.22 8.55 -24.40
C THR A 713 36.99 9.80 -25.23
N GLN A 714 38.10 10.38 -25.70
CA GLN A 714 38.08 11.51 -26.62
C GLN A 714 37.56 11.08 -28.01
N ASN A 715 36.95 12.02 -28.73
CA ASN A 715 36.61 11.84 -30.14
C ASN A 715 37.88 11.59 -30.98
N PRO A 716 37.88 10.62 -31.93
CA PRO A 716 39.08 10.26 -32.66
C PRO A 716 39.70 11.45 -33.41
N GLY A 717 41.01 11.69 -33.18
CA GLY A 717 41.80 12.71 -33.87
C GLY A 717 42.13 13.97 -33.06
N TYR A 718 41.47 14.17 -31.91
CA TYR A 718 41.77 15.24 -30.95
C TYR A 718 42.77 14.82 -29.87
#